data_AF-A0A1F8M1C6-F1
#
_entry.id   AF-A0A1F8M1C6-F1
#
_cell.length_a   1.000
_cell.length_b   1.000
_cell.length_c   1.000
_cell.angle_alpha   90.00
_cell.angle_beta   90.00
_cell.angle_gamma   90.00
#
_symmetry.space_group_name_H-M   'P 1'
#
loop_
_entity.id
_entity.type
_entity.pdbx_description
1 polymer ?
#
loop_
_entity_poly.entity_id
_entity_poly.type
_entity_poly.pdbx_seq_one_letter_code
_entity_poly.pdbx_strand_id
1 'polypeptide(L)'
;MLLILLLVLTALSCNMPDLISVSPADTPTSPPTGTPIPLPTTTPTSTPTSMPTPTPTLAPEVRIAEADHALFNGDYQAALSEYTAAYDTSTNPDILSAALLGQGRNHYLTGVYPNALDEFRAIINNYPSSPQAADAYYFLGETLMLLDRYTEASDAYTNYLHVRPGVLDAFINERIGDALGATGDNNAALTAYTTAIQSSRLPTNFLLELKLAQTYVTLGDYATAQVVYDDIYARTGLDAIKAQVDYALGQMYTAQGQAEQATNVYLDAVFNYPQTYYAYLSLVELVNAGYPIDELQRGLVDYYAGQYNVAMSAFERYLAASPSDPSTALYYEGLILRDQEDLSGAIAIWDAVSQGDPASLVWDSAWEQKAYTQWAYQGDYAAGEQTLLDFVAASPTHLRAAEFLFDAGRVAERDSRLDEAAKIWQRIPVEYPNSEYVYRSLFLAALCYYRLGDYPAAQEVFWQAQALANTPAERAGAYFWTGKAQAAQGDQASARATWQQAAPLDPTGYYSERSRDLLNDHAPFTPPQVIDLGIDRQSELRQAELWMRTTFNYPSDTDFSVPGPMAGDPRFIRGQELWKLGLQDLAEAEFNDLREFSSDNPLTSYRLAVYLSDLGMYRQAILSARQVLDLAGLDDAGTLTAPLLFNHIRFGSYFSDLVVPKAQNNGFDPLFIWSTVRQESLFDASINSSAGAVGLMQIMPATGEEIVSQLDWPPDYTQLDLLRPDVNLTLGMDYLASQYNNLSGDLYAALAAYNGGPGNAVIWQSLANGDPDLFVEVVRFEETRKYLMSIYEIFNIYSRLYARVP
;
A
#
# COMPACT_ATOMS: atom_id res chain seq x y z
N MET A 1 -3.02 -10.58 -19.03
CA MET A 1 -4.30 -10.66 -19.77
C MET A 1 -5.03 -11.91 -19.31
N LEU A 2 -6.36 -11.85 -19.17
CA LEU A 2 -7.21 -12.73 -18.34
C LEU A 2 -6.97 -12.62 -16.82
N LEU A 3 -7.95 -12.86 -15.95
CA LEU A 3 -9.37 -12.44 -15.86
C LEU A 3 -9.93 -13.05 -14.56
N ILE A 4 -10.51 -12.19 -13.69
CA ILE A 4 -11.83 -12.33 -13.04
C ILE A 4 -12.25 -13.68 -12.42
N LEU A 5 -12.58 -13.62 -11.13
CA LEU A 5 -13.71 -14.36 -10.55
C LEU A 5 -14.56 -13.39 -9.69
N LEU A 6 -15.89 -13.39 -9.85
CA LEU A 6 -16.82 -12.57 -9.05
C LEU A 6 -17.93 -13.46 -8.43
N LEU A 7 -18.39 -13.03 -7.26
CA LEU A 7 -19.73 -13.23 -6.66
C LEU A 7 -20.24 -14.66 -6.37
N VAL A 8 -20.53 -14.87 -5.08
CA VAL A 8 -21.91 -15.20 -4.65
C VAL A 8 -22.31 -14.26 -3.51
N LEU A 9 -23.50 -13.69 -3.61
CA LEU A 9 -24.13 -12.81 -2.62
C LEU A 9 -25.47 -13.46 -2.24
N THR A 10 -25.79 -13.59 -0.95
CA THR A 10 -27.13 -14.02 -0.52
C THR A 10 -27.81 -12.94 0.31
N ALA A 11 -29.09 -12.73 0.03
CA ALA A 11 -29.90 -11.68 0.65
C ALA A 11 -31.00 -12.29 1.53
N LEU A 12 -31.26 -11.66 2.68
CA LEU A 12 -32.48 -11.89 3.45
C LEU A 12 -33.24 -10.58 3.59
N SER A 13 -34.48 -10.59 3.09
CA SER A 13 -35.42 -9.47 3.14
C SER A 13 -36.51 -9.73 4.17
N CYS A 14 -37.03 -8.67 4.78
CA CYS A 14 -38.28 -8.73 5.55
C CYS A 14 -39.15 -7.50 5.28
N ASN A 15 -40.43 -7.77 5.04
CA ASN A 15 -41.46 -6.78 4.68
C ASN A 15 -41.95 -5.95 5.87
N MET A 16 -42.54 -4.78 5.61
CA MET A 16 -43.91 -4.38 6.02
C MET A 16 -44.30 -3.02 5.35
N PRO A 17 -45.61 -2.66 5.27
CA PRO A 17 -46.15 -2.07 4.03
C PRO A 17 -46.60 -0.59 4.08
N ASP A 18 -46.90 -0.07 2.88
CA ASP A 18 -47.85 0.97 2.45
C ASP A 18 -48.47 1.96 3.45
N LEU A 19 -48.65 3.22 3.01
CA LEU A 19 -49.98 3.87 2.94
C LEU A 19 -49.97 5.21 2.17
N ILE A 20 -50.76 5.24 1.07
CA ILE A 20 -51.51 6.39 0.49
C ILE A 20 -50.76 7.54 -0.23
N SER A 21 -51.19 7.77 -1.47
CA SER A 21 -50.99 8.99 -2.26
C SER A 21 -52.29 9.80 -2.39
N VAL A 22 -52.20 11.14 -2.41
CA VAL A 22 -53.22 12.06 -2.97
C VAL A 22 -52.50 13.28 -3.57
N SER A 23 -53.01 13.83 -4.68
CA SER A 23 -52.44 14.94 -5.45
C SER A 23 -53.47 16.11 -5.59
N PRO A 24 -53.23 17.24 -6.29
CA PRO A 24 -53.43 18.59 -5.72
C PRO A 24 -54.59 19.41 -6.34
N ALA A 25 -54.84 20.62 -5.81
CA ALA A 25 -55.68 21.67 -6.43
C ALA A 25 -55.38 23.10 -5.91
N ASP A 26 -55.74 24.11 -6.71
CA ASP A 26 -55.30 25.52 -6.63
C ASP A 26 -56.11 26.50 -5.72
N THR A 27 -55.47 27.66 -5.46
CA THR A 27 -55.86 29.10 -5.22
C THR A 27 -57.38 29.52 -5.22
N PRO A 28 -57.84 30.71 -4.68
CA PRO A 28 -57.14 32.03 -4.70
C PRO A 28 -57.46 33.18 -3.66
N THR A 29 -56.57 34.20 -3.66
CA THR A 29 -56.66 35.69 -3.44
C THR A 29 -57.67 36.41 -2.50
N SER A 30 -57.19 37.44 -1.76
CA SER A 30 -57.76 38.83 -1.67
C SER A 30 -56.86 39.85 -0.88
N PRO A 31 -57.04 41.21 -1.02
CA PRO A 31 -55.96 42.21 -0.86
C PRO A 31 -56.24 43.40 0.16
N PRO A 32 -55.89 44.72 -0.06
CA PRO A 32 -54.65 45.37 0.44
C PRO A 32 -54.82 46.75 1.16
N THR A 33 -53.72 47.32 1.70
CA THR A 33 -53.52 48.77 2.05
C THR A 33 -52.01 49.05 2.27
N GLY A 34 -51.40 50.22 2.01
CA GLY A 34 -51.78 51.50 1.39
C GLY A 34 -50.55 52.46 1.31
N THR A 35 -50.49 53.37 0.33
CA THR A 35 -49.29 54.22 0.00
C THR A 35 -49.31 55.60 0.69
N PRO A 36 -48.17 56.34 0.72
CA PRO A 36 -48.05 57.55 -0.14
C PRO A 36 -46.64 57.88 -0.70
N ILE A 37 -46.59 58.79 -1.70
CA ILE A 37 -45.42 59.24 -2.49
C ILE A 37 -45.26 60.77 -2.37
N PRO A 38 -44.04 61.31 -2.11
CA PRO A 38 -43.31 62.22 -3.04
C PRO A 38 -41.75 62.07 -2.94
N LEU A 39 -40.82 62.61 -3.75
CA LEU A 39 -40.74 63.34 -5.05
C LEU A 39 -39.32 63.04 -5.66
N PRO A 40 -38.95 63.37 -6.92
CA PRO A 40 -37.67 62.94 -7.52
C PRO A 40 -36.53 63.97 -7.43
N THR A 41 -35.28 63.49 -7.31
CA THR A 41 -34.05 64.31 -7.42
C THR A 41 -32.97 63.61 -8.25
N THR A 42 -32.23 64.41 -9.01
CA THR A 42 -31.23 64.10 -10.07
C THR A 42 -30.25 62.94 -9.85
N THR A 43 -30.10 62.11 -10.88
CA THR A 43 -29.05 61.09 -11.04
C THR A 43 -27.65 61.70 -11.15
N PRO A 44 -26.63 61.21 -10.41
CA PRO A 44 -25.23 61.52 -10.67
C PRO A 44 -24.66 60.64 -11.81
N THR A 45 -23.83 61.23 -12.67
CA THR A 45 -23.16 60.54 -13.78
C THR A 45 -22.23 59.45 -13.28
N SER A 46 -22.33 58.24 -13.83
CA SER A 46 -21.41 57.13 -13.55
C SER A 46 -20.01 57.43 -14.08
N THR A 47 -19.01 57.47 -13.20
CA THR A 47 -17.59 57.35 -13.57
C THR A 47 -17.39 56.03 -14.33
N PRO A 48 -16.66 55.98 -15.45
CA PRO A 48 -16.42 54.72 -16.15
C PRO A 48 -15.62 53.78 -15.26
N THR A 49 -16.20 52.60 -15.00
CA THR A 49 -15.51 51.48 -14.37
C THR A 49 -14.27 51.13 -15.20
N SER A 50 -13.11 51.00 -14.55
CA SER A 50 -11.93 50.44 -15.20
C SER A 50 -12.28 49.06 -15.74
N MET A 51 -12.02 48.81 -17.03
CA MET A 51 -12.11 47.46 -17.58
C MET A 51 -11.23 46.52 -16.73
N PRO A 52 -11.64 45.26 -16.52
CA PRO A 52 -10.74 44.28 -15.93
C PRO A 52 -9.47 44.25 -16.79
N THR A 53 -8.31 44.46 -16.16
CA THR A 53 -7.02 44.20 -16.80
C THR A 53 -7.06 42.75 -17.27
N PRO A 54 -6.81 42.45 -18.56
CA PRO A 54 -6.76 41.07 -18.99
C PRO A 54 -5.70 40.34 -18.17
N THR A 55 -6.07 39.22 -17.56
CA THR A 55 -5.11 38.32 -16.90
C THR A 55 -4.00 38.04 -17.90
N PRO A 56 -2.71 38.28 -17.54
CA PRO A 56 -1.63 38.11 -18.50
C PRO A 56 -1.62 36.67 -19.03
N THR A 57 -1.63 36.52 -20.35
CA THR A 57 -1.50 35.22 -20.99
C THR A 57 -0.20 34.57 -20.53
N LEU A 58 -0.27 33.39 -19.93
CA LEU A 58 0.92 32.64 -19.51
C LEU A 58 1.84 32.42 -20.72
N ALA A 59 3.15 32.62 -20.49
CA ALA A 59 4.16 32.36 -21.51
C ALA A 59 4.18 30.86 -21.87
N PRO A 60 4.43 30.47 -23.12
CA PRO A 60 4.35 29.07 -23.55
C PRO A 60 5.19 28.11 -22.70
N GLU A 61 6.39 28.53 -22.30
CA GLU A 61 7.29 27.80 -21.40
C GLU A 61 6.72 27.57 -19.98
N VAL A 62 5.88 28.48 -19.47
CA VAL A 62 5.14 28.27 -18.21
C VAL A 62 4.01 27.27 -18.41
N ARG A 63 3.32 27.33 -19.56
CA ARG A 63 2.24 26.38 -19.91
C ARG A 63 2.73 24.94 -20.03
N ILE A 64 3.94 24.71 -20.55
CA ILE A 64 4.56 23.37 -20.53
C ILE A 64 4.71 22.87 -19.09
N ALA A 65 5.20 23.70 -18.15
CA ALA A 65 5.36 23.30 -16.75
C ALA A 65 4.02 23.01 -16.04
N GLU A 66 2.99 23.85 -16.27
CA GLU A 66 1.63 23.60 -15.76
C GLU A 66 1.02 22.33 -16.37
N ALA A 67 1.26 22.06 -17.66
CA ALA A 67 0.79 20.86 -18.34
C ALA A 67 1.49 19.58 -17.86
N ASP A 68 2.82 19.63 -17.65
CA ASP A 68 3.61 18.54 -17.06
C ASP A 68 3.15 18.24 -15.63
N HIS A 69 2.82 19.28 -14.84
CA HIS A 69 2.29 19.15 -13.49
C HIS A 69 0.88 18.54 -13.48
N ALA A 70 -0.02 19.00 -14.36
CA ALA A 70 -1.34 18.41 -14.54
C ALA A 70 -1.27 16.94 -15.00
N LEU A 71 -0.33 16.61 -15.90
CA LEU A 71 -0.08 15.24 -16.36
C LEU A 71 0.41 14.34 -15.22
N PHE A 72 1.32 14.85 -14.37
CA PHE A 72 1.80 14.16 -13.16
C PHE A 72 0.69 13.93 -12.14
N ASN A 73 -0.19 14.91 -11.94
CA ASN A 73 -1.38 14.79 -11.09
C ASN A 73 -2.48 13.88 -11.69
N GLY A 74 -2.36 13.49 -12.96
CA GLY A 74 -3.35 12.68 -13.67
C GLY A 74 -4.58 13.47 -14.14
N ASP A 75 -4.55 14.80 -14.13
CA ASP A 75 -5.54 15.64 -14.81
C ASP A 75 -5.18 15.76 -16.30
N TYR A 76 -5.54 14.72 -17.04
CA TYR A 76 -5.29 14.63 -18.47
C TYR A 76 -6.02 15.71 -19.27
N GLN A 77 -7.16 16.23 -18.78
CA GLN A 77 -7.90 17.27 -19.50
C GLN A 77 -7.19 18.63 -19.39
N ALA A 78 -6.74 19.02 -18.19
CA ALA A 78 -5.97 20.26 -18.00
C ALA A 78 -4.62 20.18 -18.72
N ALA A 79 -3.93 19.04 -18.62
CA ALA A 79 -2.64 18.83 -19.30
C ALA A 79 -2.77 18.99 -20.83
N LEU A 80 -3.75 18.34 -21.46
CA LEU A 80 -3.96 18.44 -22.91
C LEU A 80 -4.31 19.87 -23.35
N SER A 81 -5.12 20.58 -22.55
CA SER A 81 -5.47 21.98 -22.79
C SER A 81 -4.23 22.89 -22.77
N GLU A 82 -3.37 22.74 -21.76
CA GLU A 82 -2.19 23.61 -21.60
C GLU A 82 -1.06 23.28 -22.60
N TYR A 83 -0.81 22.00 -22.93
CA TYR A 83 0.10 21.67 -24.04
C TYR A 83 -0.39 22.23 -25.38
N THR A 84 -1.70 22.16 -25.67
CA THR A 84 -2.29 22.71 -26.90
C THR A 84 -2.14 24.23 -26.93
N ALA A 85 -2.41 24.92 -25.82
CA ALA A 85 -2.19 26.36 -25.71
C ALA A 85 -0.71 26.76 -25.87
N ALA A 86 0.22 25.95 -25.35
CA ALA A 86 1.66 26.15 -25.53
C ALA A 86 2.09 25.97 -27.01
N TYR A 87 1.54 24.98 -27.70
CA TYR A 87 1.78 24.73 -29.12
C TYR A 87 1.27 25.88 -30.00
N ASP A 88 -0.01 26.26 -29.85
CA ASP A 88 -0.68 27.27 -30.67
C ASP A 88 -0.10 28.69 -30.51
N THR A 89 0.56 28.97 -29.38
CA THR A 89 1.07 30.32 -29.05
C THR A 89 2.59 30.45 -29.17
N SER A 90 3.32 29.37 -29.46
CA SER A 90 4.78 29.37 -29.58
C SER A 90 5.26 29.32 -31.04
N THR A 91 6.46 29.84 -31.28
CA THR A 91 7.24 29.58 -32.50
C THR A 91 8.63 29.00 -32.19
N ASN A 92 8.90 28.66 -30.92
CA ASN A 92 10.18 28.09 -30.50
C ASN A 92 10.16 26.57 -30.74
N PRO A 93 11.04 26.00 -31.60
CA PRO A 93 11.08 24.56 -31.86
C PRO A 93 11.10 23.69 -30.60
N ASP A 94 11.86 24.06 -29.57
CA ASP A 94 11.99 23.26 -28.34
C ASP A 94 10.69 23.20 -27.52
N ILE A 95 9.87 24.27 -27.58
CA ILE A 95 8.56 24.33 -26.94
C ILE A 95 7.53 23.57 -27.77
N LEU A 96 7.60 23.66 -29.10
CA LEU A 96 6.71 22.94 -30.01
C LEU A 96 6.92 21.42 -29.92
N SER A 97 8.17 20.95 -29.82
CA SER A 97 8.48 19.52 -29.59
C SER A 97 8.11 19.07 -28.18
N ALA A 98 8.28 19.91 -27.15
CA ALA A 98 7.81 19.61 -25.80
C ALA A 98 6.27 19.48 -25.74
N ALA A 99 5.54 20.41 -26.33
CA ALA A 99 4.07 20.38 -26.38
C ALA A 99 3.55 19.13 -27.12
N LEU A 100 4.14 18.80 -28.27
CA LEU A 100 3.79 17.57 -29.01
C LEU A 100 4.10 16.30 -28.21
N LEU A 101 5.21 16.27 -27.46
CA LEU A 101 5.54 15.11 -26.62
C LEU A 101 4.52 14.96 -25.49
N GLY A 102 4.12 16.07 -24.87
CA GLY A 102 3.07 16.12 -23.86
C GLY A 102 1.71 15.66 -24.38
N GLN A 103 1.27 16.18 -25.53
CA GLN A 103 0.05 15.77 -26.22
C GLN A 103 0.07 14.27 -26.55
N GLY A 104 1.14 13.78 -27.18
CA GLY A 104 1.28 12.38 -27.54
C GLY A 104 1.30 11.44 -26.33
N ARG A 105 1.97 11.82 -25.23
CA ARG A 105 1.95 11.07 -23.96
C ARG A 105 0.55 11.04 -23.34
N ASN A 106 -0.18 12.15 -23.38
CA ASN A 106 -1.54 12.25 -22.89
C ASN A 106 -2.50 11.35 -23.70
N HIS A 107 -2.44 11.40 -25.03
CA HIS A 107 -3.20 10.52 -25.92
C HIS A 107 -2.79 9.04 -25.76
N TYR A 108 -1.52 8.73 -25.53
CA TYR A 108 -1.06 7.37 -25.22
C TYR A 108 -1.66 6.84 -23.91
N LEU A 109 -1.62 7.62 -22.83
CA LEU A 109 -2.18 7.26 -21.52
C LEU A 109 -3.72 7.12 -21.54
N THR A 110 -4.40 7.90 -22.39
CA THR A 110 -5.86 7.86 -22.56
C THR A 110 -6.35 6.91 -23.66
N GLY A 111 -5.45 6.10 -24.26
CA GLY A 111 -5.82 5.11 -25.28
C GLY A 111 -6.12 5.67 -26.67
N VAL A 112 -5.92 6.97 -26.91
CA VAL A 112 -6.15 7.66 -28.20
C VAL A 112 -4.92 7.47 -29.12
N TYR A 113 -4.53 6.22 -29.34
CA TYR A 113 -3.30 5.84 -30.05
C TYR A 113 -3.12 6.44 -31.46
N PRO A 114 -4.16 6.66 -32.29
CA PRO A 114 -3.99 7.29 -33.60
C PRO A 114 -3.42 8.72 -33.52
N ASN A 115 -3.87 9.50 -32.54
CA ASN A 115 -3.34 10.85 -32.28
C ASN A 115 -1.88 10.77 -31.81
N ALA A 116 -1.62 9.93 -30.80
CA ALA A 116 -0.27 9.74 -30.25
C ALA A 116 0.76 9.39 -31.33
N LEU A 117 0.41 8.49 -32.28
CA LEU A 117 1.26 8.19 -33.44
C LEU A 117 1.61 9.43 -34.27
N ASP A 118 0.62 10.27 -34.56
CA ASP A 118 0.80 11.45 -35.41
C ASP A 118 1.62 12.54 -34.69
N GLU A 119 1.41 12.74 -33.38
CA GLU A 119 2.22 13.67 -32.58
C GLU A 119 3.68 13.23 -32.44
N PHE A 120 3.96 11.95 -32.11
CA PHE A 120 5.33 11.44 -32.03
C PHE A 120 6.04 11.49 -33.40
N ARG A 121 5.33 11.16 -34.49
CA ARG A 121 5.84 11.31 -35.85
C ARG A 121 6.07 12.78 -36.23
N ALA A 122 5.26 13.72 -35.75
CA ALA A 122 5.48 15.14 -35.97
C ALA A 122 6.79 15.63 -35.32
N ILE A 123 7.12 15.13 -34.12
CA ILE A 123 8.42 15.40 -33.46
C ILE A 123 9.57 14.87 -34.32
N ILE A 124 9.52 13.58 -34.69
CA ILE A 124 10.57 12.91 -35.46
C ILE A 124 10.81 13.58 -36.83
N ASN A 125 9.74 13.95 -37.54
CA ASN A 125 9.85 14.51 -38.89
C ASN A 125 10.21 16.00 -38.91
N ASN A 126 9.68 16.81 -37.99
CA ASN A 126 9.82 18.27 -38.03
C ASN A 126 10.91 18.78 -37.07
N TYR A 127 11.19 18.04 -35.99
CA TYR A 127 12.12 18.43 -34.93
C TYR A 127 13.13 17.30 -34.58
N PRO A 128 13.81 16.66 -35.57
CA PRO A 128 14.67 15.49 -35.35
C PRO A 128 15.92 15.75 -34.48
N SER A 129 16.25 17.01 -34.21
CA SER A 129 17.36 17.42 -33.32
C SER A 129 16.89 17.98 -31.98
N SER A 130 15.59 17.92 -31.69
CA SER A 130 15.04 18.33 -30.39
C SER A 130 15.41 17.33 -29.29
N PRO A 131 15.50 17.77 -28.01
CA PRO A 131 15.76 16.85 -26.91
C PRO A 131 14.65 15.80 -26.71
N GLN A 132 13.44 16.03 -27.22
CA GLN A 132 12.32 15.09 -27.19
C GLN A 132 12.37 14.00 -28.27
N ALA A 133 13.32 14.06 -29.22
CA ALA A 133 13.33 13.13 -30.36
C ALA A 133 13.54 11.66 -29.96
N ALA A 134 14.37 11.38 -28.95
CA ALA A 134 14.54 10.03 -28.42
C ALA A 134 13.24 9.52 -27.78
N ASP A 135 12.68 10.30 -26.86
CA ASP A 135 11.47 10.01 -26.09
C ASP A 135 10.29 9.74 -27.05
N ALA A 136 10.18 10.51 -28.14
CA ALA A 136 9.21 10.29 -29.21
C ALA A 136 9.40 8.96 -29.95
N TYR A 137 10.63 8.51 -30.21
CA TYR A 137 10.88 7.16 -30.76
C TYR A 137 10.47 6.04 -29.80
N TYR A 138 10.70 6.22 -28.49
CA TYR A 138 10.26 5.26 -27.48
C TYR A 138 8.73 5.13 -27.47
N PHE A 139 8.00 6.23 -27.25
CA PHE A 139 6.53 6.16 -27.19
C PHE A 139 5.88 5.80 -28.53
N LEU A 140 6.51 6.13 -29.66
CA LEU A 140 6.12 5.61 -30.97
C LEU A 140 6.21 4.07 -31.00
N GLY A 141 7.30 3.49 -30.49
CA GLY A 141 7.46 2.05 -30.33
C GLY A 141 6.37 1.43 -29.44
N GLU A 142 6.10 2.02 -28.26
CA GLU A 142 5.04 1.56 -27.35
C GLU A 142 3.66 1.57 -28.04
N THR A 143 3.33 2.67 -28.70
CA THR A 143 2.06 2.86 -29.40
C THR A 143 1.91 1.88 -30.57
N LEU A 144 3.00 1.56 -31.27
CA LEU A 144 3.00 0.58 -32.36
C LEU A 144 2.89 -0.87 -31.84
N MET A 145 3.42 -1.20 -30.66
CA MET A 145 3.20 -2.51 -30.02
C MET A 145 1.71 -2.71 -29.68
N LEU A 146 1.05 -1.70 -29.12
CA LEU A 146 -0.38 -1.73 -28.78
C LEU A 146 -1.31 -1.79 -30.00
N LEU A 147 -0.79 -1.49 -31.18
CA LEU A 147 -1.49 -1.56 -32.47
C LEU A 147 -1.08 -2.79 -33.31
N ASP A 148 -0.38 -3.75 -32.72
CA ASP A 148 0.15 -4.97 -33.37
C ASP A 148 1.08 -4.71 -34.58
N ARG A 149 1.72 -3.53 -34.64
CA ARG A 149 2.62 -3.10 -35.72
C ARG A 149 4.08 -3.39 -35.40
N TYR A 150 4.36 -4.63 -35.01
CA TYR A 150 5.61 -5.01 -34.35
C TYR A 150 6.89 -4.67 -35.15
N THR A 151 6.89 -4.80 -36.48
CA THR A 151 8.06 -4.41 -37.31
C THR A 151 8.38 -2.92 -37.21
N GLU A 152 7.36 -2.06 -37.30
CA GLU A 152 7.56 -0.61 -37.13
C GLU A 152 7.94 -0.27 -35.67
N ALA A 153 7.46 -1.05 -34.69
CA ALA A 153 7.86 -0.89 -33.30
C ALA A 153 9.35 -1.22 -33.09
N SER A 154 9.86 -2.34 -33.64
CA SER A 154 11.28 -2.68 -33.60
C SER A 154 12.17 -1.63 -34.29
N ASP A 155 11.69 -1.04 -35.40
CA ASP A 155 12.38 0.07 -36.06
C ASP A 155 12.40 1.32 -35.17
N ALA A 156 11.28 1.68 -34.52
CA ALA A 156 11.21 2.82 -33.61
C ALA A 156 12.16 2.67 -32.41
N TYR A 157 12.17 1.52 -31.74
CA TYR A 157 13.13 1.23 -30.65
C TYR A 157 14.60 1.23 -31.12
N THR A 158 14.87 0.74 -32.33
CA THR A 158 16.23 0.79 -32.92
C THR A 158 16.67 2.25 -33.14
N ASN A 159 15.75 3.12 -33.58
CA ASN A 159 16.02 4.55 -33.71
C ASN A 159 16.18 5.26 -32.35
N TYR A 160 15.47 4.84 -31.30
CA TYR A 160 15.75 5.32 -29.93
C TYR A 160 17.22 5.07 -29.56
N LEU A 161 17.73 3.85 -29.77
CA LEU A 161 19.13 3.51 -29.48
C LEU A 161 20.13 4.27 -30.38
N HIS A 162 19.74 4.64 -31.60
CA HIS A 162 20.57 5.48 -32.46
C HIS A 162 20.71 6.91 -31.91
N VAL A 163 19.62 7.50 -31.37
CA VAL A 163 19.62 8.86 -30.81
C VAL A 163 20.20 8.88 -29.39
N ARG A 164 19.99 7.82 -28.59
CA ARG A 164 20.36 7.76 -27.17
C ARG A 164 21.02 6.42 -26.78
N PRO A 165 22.23 6.12 -27.32
CA PRO A 165 22.97 4.90 -27.01
C PRO A 165 23.64 4.95 -25.62
N GLY A 166 23.89 3.78 -25.04
CA GLY A 166 24.65 3.59 -23.80
C GLY A 166 23.90 3.90 -22.49
N VAL A 167 22.56 4.08 -22.53
CA VAL A 167 21.75 4.43 -21.37
C VAL A 167 20.77 3.31 -21.01
N LEU A 168 19.75 3.06 -21.84
CA LEU A 168 18.72 2.04 -21.60
C LEU A 168 18.85 0.82 -22.52
N ASP A 169 20.05 0.54 -23.01
CA ASP A 169 20.34 -0.46 -24.03
C ASP A 169 19.80 -1.85 -23.66
N ALA A 170 19.90 -2.25 -22.38
CA ALA A 170 19.32 -3.50 -21.90
C ALA A 170 17.80 -3.54 -22.08
N PHE A 171 17.10 -2.53 -21.56
CA PHE A 171 15.64 -2.44 -21.62
C PHE A 171 15.12 -2.32 -23.06
N ILE A 172 15.75 -1.47 -23.88
CA ILE A 172 15.27 -1.24 -25.25
C ILE A 172 15.60 -2.41 -26.18
N ASN A 173 16.74 -3.11 -26.00
CA ASN A 173 16.98 -4.36 -26.73
C ASN A 173 16.01 -5.48 -26.30
N GLU A 174 15.56 -5.51 -25.04
CA GLU A 174 14.49 -6.40 -24.61
C GLU A 174 13.16 -6.07 -25.34
N ARG A 175 12.80 -4.78 -25.49
CA ARG A 175 11.63 -4.36 -26.27
C ARG A 175 11.74 -4.64 -27.77
N ILE A 176 12.94 -4.51 -28.34
CA ILE A 176 13.23 -4.94 -29.72
C ILE A 176 13.05 -6.46 -29.86
N GLY A 177 13.54 -7.24 -28.90
CA GLY A 177 13.38 -8.70 -28.89
C GLY A 177 11.91 -9.12 -28.81
N ASP A 178 11.13 -8.49 -27.93
CA ASP A 178 9.69 -8.75 -27.79
C ASP A 178 8.93 -8.45 -29.10
N ALA A 179 9.23 -7.32 -29.75
CA ALA A 179 8.63 -6.95 -31.03
C ALA A 179 9.00 -7.94 -32.15
N LEU A 180 10.29 -8.30 -32.27
CA LEU A 180 10.76 -9.25 -33.29
C LEU A 180 10.19 -10.67 -33.06
N GLY A 181 10.13 -11.11 -31.81
CA GLY A 181 9.51 -12.40 -31.43
C GLY A 181 8.04 -12.45 -31.84
N ALA A 182 7.29 -11.36 -31.65
CA ALA A 182 5.90 -11.26 -32.08
C ALA A 182 5.71 -11.28 -33.62
N THR A 183 6.72 -10.90 -34.41
CA THR A 183 6.72 -11.12 -35.88
C THR A 183 7.05 -12.56 -36.30
N GLY A 184 7.55 -13.39 -35.38
CA GLY A 184 8.07 -14.72 -35.65
C GLY A 184 9.56 -14.76 -36.05
N ASP A 185 10.26 -13.62 -36.12
CA ASP A 185 11.71 -13.57 -36.34
C ASP A 185 12.48 -13.88 -35.04
N ASN A 186 12.41 -15.15 -34.65
CA ASN A 186 13.05 -15.67 -33.45
C ASN A 186 14.59 -15.54 -33.48
N ASN A 187 15.23 -15.44 -34.65
CA ASN A 187 16.69 -15.26 -34.74
C ASN A 187 17.09 -13.81 -34.42
N ALA A 188 16.35 -12.84 -34.95
CA ALA A 188 16.54 -11.44 -34.63
C ALA A 188 16.16 -11.16 -33.15
N ALA A 189 15.08 -11.77 -32.65
CA ALA A 189 14.69 -11.71 -31.24
C ALA A 189 15.76 -12.27 -30.31
N LEU A 190 16.31 -13.47 -30.61
CA LEU A 190 17.41 -14.07 -29.85
C LEU A 190 18.63 -13.14 -29.77
N THR A 191 18.97 -12.48 -30.88
CA THR A 191 20.08 -11.53 -30.96
C THR A 191 19.84 -10.30 -30.08
N ALA A 192 18.62 -9.77 -30.09
CA ALA A 192 18.23 -8.63 -29.26
C ALA A 192 18.23 -8.99 -27.77
N TYR A 193 17.62 -10.11 -27.36
CA TYR A 193 17.66 -10.59 -25.98
C TYR A 193 19.10 -10.87 -25.49
N THR A 194 19.97 -11.42 -26.35
CA THR A 194 21.39 -11.62 -26.02
C THR A 194 22.10 -10.29 -25.77
N THR A 195 21.86 -9.29 -26.63
CA THR A 195 22.40 -7.92 -26.46
C THR A 195 21.86 -7.26 -25.17
N ALA A 196 20.59 -7.49 -24.84
CA ALA A 196 19.96 -6.97 -23.64
C ALA A 196 20.57 -7.56 -22.35
N ILE A 197 20.87 -8.86 -22.30
CA ILE A 197 21.56 -9.53 -21.18
C ILE A 197 23.00 -9.01 -21.02
N GLN A 198 23.68 -8.70 -22.13
CA GLN A 198 25.06 -8.20 -22.13
C GLN A 198 25.18 -6.70 -21.79
N SER A 199 24.06 -5.97 -21.80
CA SER A 199 24.01 -4.53 -21.54
C SER A 199 23.88 -4.22 -20.05
N SER A 200 24.30 -3.02 -19.63
CA SER A 200 24.21 -2.63 -18.21
C SER A 200 22.76 -2.46 -17.75
N ARG A 201 22.37 -3.20 -16.71
CA ARG A 201 21.05 -3.18 -16.07
C ARG A 201 21.12 -3.59 -14.60
N LEU A 202 20.06 -3.35 -13.86
CA LEU A 202 19.78 -4.07 -12.61
C LEU A 202 19.38 -5.54 -12.87
N PRO A 203 19.56 -6.45 -11.90
CA PRO A 203 19.05 -7.82 -11.98
C PRO A 203 17.53 -7.86 -12.20
N THR A 204 17.05 -8.80 -13.01
CA THR A 204 15.62 -8.85 -13.43
C THR A 204 14.91 -10.16 -13.09
N ASN A 205 15.28 -10.78 -11.97
CA ASN A 205 14.67 -12.03 -11.48
C ASN A 205 14.52 -13.10 -12.59
N PHE A 206 15.53 -13.20 -13.45
CA PHE A 206 15.62 -14.15 -14.56
C PHE A 206 14.57 -14.01 -15.69
N LEU A 207 13.73 -12.97 -15.69
CA LEU A 207 12.66 -12.83 -16.69
C LEU A 207 13.18 -12.75 -18.14
N LEU A 208 14.29 -12.05 -18.38
CA LEU A 208 14.90 -11.97 -19.72
C LEU A 208 15.62 -13.28 -20.08
N GLU A 209 16.27 -13.93 -19.12
CA GLU A 209 16.90 -15.23 -19.30
C GLU A 209 15.86 -16.33 -19.63
N LEU A 210 14.66 -16.26 -19.04
CA LEU A 210 13.51 -17.10 -19.41
C LEU A 210 13.03 -16.82 -20.84
N LYS A 211 12.90 -15.54 -21.25
CA LYS A 211 12.60 -15.17 -22.66
C LYS A 211 13.66 -15.75 -23.62
N LEU A 212 14.94 -15.66 -23.25
CA LEU A 212 16.06 -16.20 -24.04
C LEU A 212 15.95 -17.73 -24.18
N ALA A 213 15.77 -18.46 -23.07
CA ALA A 213 15.62 -19.91 -23.06
C ALA A 213 14.43 -20.36 -23.92
N GLN A 214 13.27 -19.71 -23.76
CA GLN A 214 12.08 -20.00 -24.57
C GLN A 214 12.28 -19.70 -26.07
N THR A 215 13.11 -18.70 -26.41
CA THR A 215 13.47 -18.42 -27.81
C THR A 215 14.35 -19.53 -28.39
N TYR A 216 15.31 -20.06 -27.61
CA TYR A 216 16.09 -21.24 -28.02
C TYR A 216 15.20 -22.49 -28.22
N VAL A 217 14.23 -22.74 -27.33
CA VAL A 217 13.23 -23.82 -27.50
C VAL A 217 12.47 -23.65 -28.81
N THR A 218 12.01 -22.43 -29.12
CA THR A 218 11.26 -22.10 -30.36
C THR A 218 12.11 -22.29 -31.62
N LEU A 219 13.42 -22.05 -31.54
CA LEU A 219 14.39 -22.30 -32.62
C LEU A 219 14.83 -23.78 -32.71
N GLY A 220 14.43 -24.63 -31.76
CA GLY A 220 14.81 -26.05 -31.69
C GLY A 220 16.21 -26.31 -31.11
N ASP A 221 16.89 -25.30 -30.55
CA ASP A 221 18.15 -25.46 -29.82
C ASP A 221 17.89 -25.79 -28.35
N TYR A 222 17.33 -26.98 -28.13
CA TYR A 222 17.01 -27.47 -26.79
C TYR A 222 18.24 -27.65 -25.89
N ALA A 223 19.43 -27.84 -26.48
CA ALA A 223 20.67 -28.00 -25.72
C ALA A 223 21.09 -26.68 -25.05
N THR A 224 21.04 -25.57 -25.79
CA THR A 224 21.32 -24.25 -25.22
C THR A 224 20.19 -23.78 -24.30
N ALA A 225 18.92 -24.05 -24.67
CA ALA A 225 17.78 -23.75 -23.79
C ALA A 225 17.91 -24.41 -22.41
N GLN A 226 18.26 -25.70 -22.37
CA GLN A 226 18.45 -26.42 -21.11
C GLN A 226 19.54 -25.78 -20.25
N VAL A 227 20.70 -25.43 -20.83
CA VAL A 227 21.80 -24.80 -20.08
C VAL A 227 21.37 -23.47 -19.44
N VAL A 228 20.51 -22.68 -20.11
CA VAL A 228 19.98 -21.44 -19.54
C VAL A 228 18.99 -21.74 -18.41
N TYR A 229 18.09 -22.71 -18.59
CA TYR A 229 17.16 -23.14 -17.53
C TYR A 229 17.89 -23.69 -16.30
N ASP A 230 18.91 -24.53 -16.48
CA ASP A 230 19.73 -25.10 -15.41
C ASP A 230 20.47 -23.99 -14.62
N ASP A 231 20.97 -22.93 -15.28
CA ASP A 231 21.58 -21.76 -14.63
C ASP A 231 20.56 -20.94 -13.81
N ILE A 232 19.37 -20.70 -14.36
CA ILE A 232 18.28 -20.00 -13.65
C ILE A 232 17.89 -20.79 -12.39
N TYR A 233 17.64 -22.10 -12.52
CA TYR A 233 17.24 -22.96 -11.41
C TYR A 233 18.31 -23.00 -10.30
N ALA A 234 19.59 -23.09 -10.68
CA ALA A 234 20.71 -23.13 -9.74
C ALA A 234 20.95 -21.79 -9.02
N ARG A 235 20.61 -20.66 -9.63
CA ARG A 235 20.86 -19.31 -9.08
C ARG A 235 19.65 -18.69 -8.38
N THR A 236 18.43 -19.14 -8.66
CA THR A 236 17.23 -18.59 -8.02
C THR A 236 16.98 -19.17 -6.63
N GLY A 237 16.63 -18.29 -5.69
CA GLY A 237 16.11 -18.67 -4.37
C GLY A 237 14.59 -18.69 -4.29
N LEU A 238 13.88 -18.40 -5.38
CA LEU A 238 12.42 -18.23 -5.40
C LEU A 238 11.74 -19.48 -5.98
N ASP A 239 10.97 -20.18 -5.15
CA ASP A 239 10.22 -21.39 -5.49
C ASP A 239 9.32 -21.22 -6.72
N ALA A 240 8.67 -20.05 -6.86
CA ALA A 240 7.84 -19.73 -8.02
C ALA A 240 8.63 -19.73 -9.35
N ILE A 241 9.89 -19.31 -9.33
CA ILE A 241 10.77 -19.34 -10.51
C ILE A 241 11.29 -20.75 -10.76
N LYS A 242 11.60 -21.53 -9.71
CA LYS A 242 12.02 -22.93 -9.87
C LYS A 242 10.91 -23.76 -10.51
N ALA A 243 9.70 -23.70 -9.96
CA ALA A 243 8.53 -24.35 -10.53
C ALA A 243 8.24 -23.90 -11.97
N GLN A 244 8.45 -22.62 -12.29
CA GLN A 244 8.34 -22.12 -13.67
C GLN A 244 9.38 -22.75 -14.61
N VAL A 245 10.64 -22.86 -14.17
CA VAL A 245 11.72 -23.51 -14.92
C VAL A 245 11.45 -25.01 -15.10
N ASP A 246 11.03 -25.70 -14.04
CA ASP A 246 10.65 -27.12 -14.08
C ASP A 246 9.53 -27.37 -15.08
N TYR A 247 8.49 -26.54 -15.05
CA TYR A 247 7.37 -26.63 -16.00
C TYR A 247 7.85 -26.41 -17.45
N ALA A 248 8.70 -25.40 -17.68
CA ALA A 248 9.25 -25.10 -19.00
C ALA A 248 10.20 -26.19 -19.52
N LEU A 249 11.06 -26.75 -18.65
CA LEU A 249 11.88 -27.93 -18.95
C LEU A 249 10.99 -29.15 -19.28
N GLY A 250 9.91 -29.36 -18.53
CA GLY A 250 8.97 -30.44 -18.76
C GLY A 250 8.27 -30.33 -20.12
N GLN A 251 7.84 -29.12 -20.50
CA GLN A 251 7.30 -28.86 -21.84
C GLN A 251 8.34 -29.10 -22.93
N MET A 252 9.58 -28.64 -22.73
CA MET A 252 10.70 -28.83 -23.66
C MET A 252 11.07 -30.31 -23.84
N TYR A 253 11.09 -31.11 -22.77
CA TYR A 253 11.33 -32.56 -22.85
C TYR A 253 10.16 -33.30 -23.49
N THR A 254 8.92 -32.89 -23.19
CA THR A 254 7.71 -33.44 -23.82
C THR A 254 7.72 -33.22 -25.33
N ALA A 255 8.08 -32.01 -25.79
CA ALA A 255 8.23 -31.70 -27.23
C ALA A 255 9.33 -32.53 -27.93
N GLN A 256 10.35 -32.98 -27.19
CA GLN A 256 11.39 -33.89 -27.68
C GLN A 256 11.03 -35.38 -27.59
N GLY A 257 9.86 -35.74 -27.03
CA GLY A 257 9.48 -37.13 -26.76
C GLY A 257 10.24 -37.77 -25.58
N GLN A 258 10.90 -36.96 -24.75
CA GLN A 258 11.70 -37.38 -23.59
C GLN A 258 10.82 -37.48 -22.33
N ALA A 259 9.87 -38.43 -22.35
CA ALA A 259 8.81 -38.53 -21.34
C ALA A 259 9.34 -38.76 -19.91
N GLU A 260 10.44 -39.49 -19.72
CA GLU A 260 11.04 -39.73 -18.40
C GLU A 260 11.64 -38.45 -17.81
N GLN A 261 12.39 -37.69 -18.61
CA GLN A 261 12.95 -36.40 -18.21
C GLN A 261 11.85 -35.38 -17.91
N ALA A 262 10.81 -35.31 -18.75
CA ALA A 262 9.65 -34.43 -18.51
C ALA A 262 8.95 -34.77 -17.19
N THR A 263 8.72 -36.05 -16.93
CA THR A 263 8.12 -36.54 -15.68
C THR A 263 8.93 -36.10 -14.46
N ASN A 264 10.26 -36.24 -14.51
CA ASN A 264 11.13 -35.93 -13.37
C ASN A 264 11.07 -34.45 -12.96
N VAL A 265 11.09 -33.51 -13.90
CA VAL A 265 11.02 -32.07 -13.58
C VAL A 265 9.61 -31.64 -13.17
N TYR A 266 8.55 -32.19 -13.78
CA TYR A 266 7.19 -31.94 -13.29
C TYR A 266 6.98 -32.46 -11.87
N LEU A 267 7.61 -33.57 -11.49
CA LEU A 267 7.60 -34.07 -10.11
C LEU A 267 8.37 -33.15 -9.16
N ASP A 268 9.50 -32.57 -9.57
CA ASP A 268 10.22 -31.59 -8.74
C ASP A 268 9.32 -30.39 -8.38
N ALA A 269 8.65 -29.82 -9.39
CA ALA A 269 7.67 -28.75 -9.19
C ALA A 269 6.55 -29.13 -8.23
N VAL A 270 5.94 -30.32 -8.44
CA VAL A 270 4.82 -30.82 -7.63
C VAL A 270 5.22 -31.10 -6.19
N PHE A 271 6.39 -31.68 -5.95
CA PHE A 271 6.82 -32.09 -4.60
C PHE A 271 7.47 -30.96 -3.79
N ASN A 272 8.31 -30.14 -4.43
CA ASN A 272 9.09 -29.12 -3.72
C ASN A 272 8.36 -27.77 -3.62
N TYR A 273 7.51 -27.42 -4.60
CA TYR A 273 6.92 -26.08 -4.72
C TYR A 273 5.37 -26.10 -4.79
N PRO A 274 4.65 -26.88 -3.94
CA PRO A 274 3.22 -27.18 -4.13
C PRO A 274 2.27 -25.99 -4.03
N GLN A 275 2.73 -24.86 -3.47
CA GLN A 275 1.95 -23.62 -3.37
C GLN A 275 1.94 -22.80 -4.67
N THR A 276 2.74 -23.21 -5.68
CA THR A 276 2.95 -22.41 -6.89
C THR A 276 1.98 -22.81 -8.02
N TYR A 277 1.59 -21.82 -8.83
CA TYR A 277 0.77 -22.06 -10.03
C TYR A 277 1.42 -23.04 -11.02
N TYR A 278 2.75 -23.02 -11.16
CA TYR A 278 3.46 -23.93 -12.04
C TYR A 278 3.57 -25.37 -11.50
N ALA A 279 3.48 -25.59 -10.18
CA ALA A 279 3.28 -26.92 -9.62
C ALA A 279 1.91 -27.49 -10.00
N TYR A 280 0.86 -26.66 -9.99
CA TYR A 280 -0.47 -27.07 -10.47
C TYR A 280 -0.47 -27.41 -11.97
N LEU A 281 0.17 -26.59 -12.81
CA LEU A 281 0.31 -26.92 -14.24
C LEU A 281 1.10 -28.22 -14.45
N SER A 282 2.18 -28.44 -13.69
CA SER A 282 2.98 -29.68 -13.72
C SER A 282 2.18 -30.91 -13.28
N LEU A 283 1.33 -30.78 -12.25
CA LEU A 283 0.38 -31.80 -11.82
C LEU A 283 -0.60 -32.17 -12.95
N VAL A 284 -1.14 -31.18 -13.67
CA VAL A 284 -2.06 -31.41 -14.80
C VAL A 284 -1.36 -32.20 -15.92
N GLU A 285 -0.12 -31.89 -16.27
CA GLU A 285 0.64 -32.64 -17.28
C GLU A 285 0.89 -34.09 -16.86
N LEU A 286 1.29 -34.33 -15.61
CA LEU A 286 1.50 -35.69 -15.05
C LEU A 286 0.19 -36.50 -15.04
N VAL A 287 -0.93 -35.90 -14.65
CA VAL A 287 -2.25 -36.55 -14.66
C VAL A 287 -2.71 -36.87 -16.09
N ASN A 288 -2.50 -35.95 -17.05
CA ASN A 288 -2.81 -36.18 -18.47
C ASN A 288 -1.95 -37.30 -19.08
N ALA A 289 -0.69 -37.42 -18.65
CA ALA A 289 0.20 -38.53 -19.02
C ALA A 289 -0.17 -39.87 -18.36
N GLY A 290 -1.11 -39.88 -17.40
CA GLY A 290 -1.49 -41.07 -16.64
C GLY A 290 -0.42 -41.52 -15.64
N TYR A 291 0.48 -40.62 -15.23
CA TYR A 291 1.52 -40.92 -14.25
C TYR A 291 0.91 -41.02 -12.83
N PRO A 292 1.27 -42.04 -12.02
CA PRO A 292 0.79 -42.15 -10.65
C PRO A 292 1.50 -41.16 -9.73
N ILE A 293 0.74 -40.36 -9.00
CA ILE A 293 1.24 -39.30 -8.11
C ILE A 293 0.82 -39.66 -6.68
N ASP A 294 1.63 -39.31 -5.69
CA ASP A 294 1.24 -39.44 -4.29
C ASP A 294 -0.01 -38.60 -4.00
N GLU A 295 -1.01 -39.21 -3.36
CA GLU A 295 -2.33 -38.60 -3.21
C GLU A 295 -2.35 -37.47 -2.15
N LEU A 296 -1.45 -37.49 -1.15
CA LEU A 296 -1.27 -36.35 -0.25
C LEU A 296 -0.66 -35.18 -1.03
N GLN A 297 0.41 -35.41 -1.79
CA GLN A 297 1.04 -34.33 -2.57
C GLN A 297 0.10 -33.74 -3.61
N ARG A 298 -0.67 -34.59 -4.30
CA ARG A 298 -1.73 -34.15 -5.20
C ARG A 298 -2.75 -33.27 -4.48
N GLY A 299 -3.27 -33.73 -3.35
CA GLY A 299 -4.26 -32.98 -2.57
C GLY A 299 -3.76 -31.61 -2.13
N LEU A 300 -2.49 -31.50 -1.74
CA LEU A 300 -1.85 -30.22 -1.39
C LEU A 300 -1.81 -29.26 -2.59
N VAL A 301 -1.31 -29.70 -3.75
CA VAL A 301 -1.24 -28.85 -4.96
C VAL A 301 -2.65 -28.45 -5.44
N ASP A 302 -3.59 -29.39 -5.47
CA ASP A 302 -4.99 -29.10 -5.83
C ASP A 302 -5.63 -28.10 -4.82
N TYR A 303 -5.31 -28.18 -3.52
CA TYR A 303 -5.79 -27.25 -2.50
C TYR A 303 -5.25 -25.83 -2.71
N TYR A 304 -3.92 -25.67 -2.90
CA TYR A 304 -3.31 -24.35 -3.14
C TYR A 304 -3.75 -23.74 -4.48
N ALA A 305 -4.15 -24.55 -5.46
CA ALA A 305 -4.76 -24.11 -6.71
C ALA A 305 -6.29 -23.82 -6.60
N GLY A 306 -6.88 -23.86 -5.40
CA GLY A 306 -8.30 -23.62 -5.17
C GLY A 306 -9.24 -24.73 -5.66
N GLN A 307 -8.70 -25.90 -6.03
CA GLN A 307 -9.46 -27.04 -6.58
C GLN A 307 -9.99 -27.95 -5.47
N TYR A 308 -10.68 -27.39 -4.48
CA TYR A 308 -11.02 -28.06 -3.21
C TYR A 308 -11.73 -29.42 -3.35
N ASN A 309 -12.62 -29.59 -4.33
CA ASN A 309 -13.29 -30.87 -4.59
C ASN A 309 -12.33 -31.97 -5.06
N VAL A 310 -11.31 -31.60 -5.85
CA VAL A 310 -10.28 -32.53 -6.35
C VAL A 310 -9.28 -32.83 -5.23
N ALA A 311 -8.92 -31.82 -4.45
CA ALA A 311 -8.07 -31.93 -3.27
C ALA A 311 -8.66 -32.88 -2.21
N MET A 312 -9.92 -32.64 -1.81
CA MET A 312 -10.68 -33.51 -0.90
C MET A 312 -10.67 -34.97 -1.40
N SER A 313 -11.01 -35.18 -2.67
CA SER A 313 -11.01 -36.53 -3.27
C SER A 313 -9.64 -37.21 -3.21
N ALA A 314 -8.53 -36.45 -3.24
CA ALA A 314 -7.17 -36.99 -3.13
C ALA A 314 -6.81 -37.32 -1.67
N PHE A 315 -7.13 -36.43 -0.72
CA PHE A 315 -6.96 -36.70 0.71
C PHE A 315 -7.75 -37.94 1.17
N GLU A 316 -9.00 -38.10 0.72
CA GLU A 316 -9.81 -39.29 0.99
C GLU A 316 -9.13 -40.58 0.49
N ARG A 317 -8.51 -40.55 -0.71
CA ARG A 317 -7.77 -41.70 -1.26
C ARG A 317 -6.49 -41.97 -0.49
N TYR A 318 -5.78 -40.94 -0.06
CA TYR A 318 -4.60 -41.06 0.80
C TYR A 318 -4.96 -41.71 2.14
N LEU A 319 -6.00 -41.22 2.82
CA LEU A 319 -6.45 -41.76 4.11
C LEU A 319 -6.99 -43.20 3.99
N ALA A 320 -7.70 -43.52 2.91
CA ALA A 320 -8.17 -44.88 2.63
C ALA A 320 -7.02 -45.90 2.51
N ALA A 321 -5.80 -45.47 2.17
CA ALA A 321 -4.61 -46.32 2.15
C ALA A 321 -4.04 -46.64 3.55
N SER A 322 -4.60 -46.06 4.62
CA SER A 322 -4.12 -46.20 6.01
C SER A 322 -2.66 -45.76 6.19
N PRO A 323 -2.34 -44.48 5.93
CA PRO A 323 -0.98 -43.95 5.98
C PRO A 323 -0.43 -43.94 7.41
N SER A 324 0.89 -43.92 7.55
CA SER A 324 1.56 -43.81 8.86
C SER A 324 1.39 -42.43 9.52
N ASP A 325 1.17 -41.39 8.72
CA ASP A 325 0.82 -40.04 9.18
C ASP A 325 -0.42 -39.54 8.41
N PRO A 326 -1.63 -39.63 8.99
CA PRO A 326 -2.84 -39.08 8.39
C PRO A 326 -3.00 -37.56 8.63
N SER A 327 -2.17 -36.97 9.51
CA SER A 327 -2.45 -35.69 10.15
C SER A 327 -2.56 -34.53 9.17
N THR A 328 -1.65 -34.47 8.19
CA THR A 328 -1.63 -33.42 7.17
C THR A 328 -2.87 -33.49 6.29
N ALA A 329 -3.24 -34.66 5.77
CA ALA A 329 -4.44 -34.82 4.95
C ALA A 329 -5.70 -34.40 5.73
N LEU A 330 -5.87 -34.92 6.95
CA LEU A 330 -6.96 -34.53 7.85
C LEU A 330 -7.00 -33.02 8.09
N TYR A 331 -5.85 -32.38 8.36
CA TYR A 331 -5.79 -30.94 8.60
C TYR A 331 -6.37 -30.11 7.43
N TYR A 332 -6.03 -30.46 6.18
CA TYR A 332 -6.56 -29.78 4.99
C TYR A 332 -8.01 -30.19 4.66
N GLU A 333 -8.42 -31.45 4.92
CA GLU A 333 -9.85 -31.83 4.85
C GLU A 333 -10.69 -30.97 5.80
N GLY A 334 -10.24 -30.73 7.03
CA GLY A 334 -10.92 -29.84 7.98
C GLY A 334 -11.05 -28.40 7.47
N LEU A 335 -10.02 -27.87 6.81
CA LEU A 335 -10.06 -26.53 6.20
C LEU A 335 -11.09 -26.46 5.07
N ILE A 336 -11.13 -27.47 4.19
CA ILE A 336 -12.12 -27.56 3.10
C ILE A 336 -13.54 -27.72 3.66
N LEU A 337 -13.75 -28.56 4.67
CA LEU A 337 -15.07 -28.76 5.28
C LEU A 337 -15.60 -27.47 5.90
N ARG A 338 -14.74 -26.65 6.53
CA ARG A 338 -15.14 -25.34 7.06
C ARG A 338 -15.54 -24.36 5.95
N ASP A 339 -14.80 -24.32 4.85
CA ASP A 339 -15.14 -23.49 3.67
C ASP A 339 -16.48 -23.91 3.04
N GLN A 340 -16.82 -25.20 3.13
CA GLN A 340 -18.11 -25.78 2.74
C GLN A 340 -19.22 -25.65 3.82
N GLU A 341 -19.00 -24.85 4.87
CA GLU A 341 -19.90 -24.66 6.03
C GLU A 341 -20.19 -25.92 6.88
N ASP A 342 -19.51 -27.06 6.67
CA ASP A 342 -19.57 -28.22 7.58
C ASP A 342 -18.62 -28.03 8.78
N LEU A 343 -19.01 -27.09 9.64
CA LEU A 343 -18.29 -26.77 10.87
C LEU A 343 -18.17 -27.98 11.82
N SER A 344 -19.14 -28.91 11.78
CA SER A 344 -19.16 -30.08 12.67
C SER A 344 -18.19 -31.15 12.19
N GLY A 345 -18.15 -31.43 10.89
CA GLY A 345 -17.14 -32.27 10.26
C GLY A 345 -15.73 -31.72 10.47
N ALA A 346 -15.53 -30.43 10.19
CA ALA A 346 -14.23 -29.76 10.38
C ALA A 346 -13.70 -29.89 11.82
N ILE A 347 -14.55 -29.61 12.82
CA ILE A 347 -14.19 -29.76 14.25
C ILE A 347 -13.86 -31.22 14.59
N ALA A 348 -14.62 -32.20 14.11
CA ALA A 348 -14.36 -33.62 14.37
C ALA A 348 -13.03 -34.10 13.75
N ILE A 349 -12.69 -33.58 12.57
CA ILE A 349 -11.43 -33.87 11.89
C ILE A 349 -10.23 -33.29 12.65
N TRP A 350 -10.28 -32.02 13.07
CA TRP A 350 -9.21 -31.45 13.89
C TRP A 350 -9.14 -32.04 15.30
N ASP A 351 -10.26 -32.50 15.87
CA ASP A 351 -10.26 -33.25 17.12
C ASP A 351 -9.49 -34.58 16.98
N ALA A 352 -9.66 -35.29 15.86
CA ALA A 352 -8.88 -36.50 15.55
C ALA A 352 -7.38 -36.20 15.37
N VAL A 353 -7.01 -35.09 14.72
CA VAL A 353 -5.59 -34.65 14.63
C VAL A 353 -5.04 -34.30 16.02
N SER A 354 -5.80 -33.59 16.84
CA SER A 354 -5.39 -33.18 18.20
C SER A 354 -5.16 -34.36 19.16
N GLN A 355 -5.83 -35.49 18.91
CA GLN A 355 -5.66 -36.76 19.64
C GLN A 355 -4.58 -37.67 19.02
N GLY A 356 -3.98 -37.26 17.90
CA GLY A 356 -2.93 -37.97 17.17
C GLY A 356 -1.52 -37.78 17.76
N ASP A 357 -0.51 -37.76 16.88
CA ASP A 357 0.89 -37.57 17.28
C ASP A 357 1.21 -36.08 17.53
N PRO A 358 1.58 -35.66 18.76
CA PRO A 358 1.96 -34.29 19.05
C PRO A 358 3.26 -33.83 18.37
N ALA A 359 4.01 -34.74 17.73
CA ALA A 359 5.16 -34.40 16.89
C ALA A 359 4.77 -33.99 15.46
N SER A 360 3.49 -34.10 15.07
CA SER A 360 3.03 -33.67 13.74
C SER A 360 3.07 -32.15 13.59
N LEU A 361 3.53 -31.67 12.43
CA LEU A 361 3.68 -30.25 12.11
C LEU A 361 2.36 -29.46 12.08
N VAL A 362 1.21 -30.15 12.05
CA VAL A 362 -0.13 -29.55 12.05
C VAL A 362 -0.90 -29.79 13.37
N TRP A 363 -0.27 -30.41 14.38
CA TRP A 363 -0.96 -30.79 15.62
C TRP A 363 -1.46 -29.58 16.41
N ASP A 364 -0.61 -28.58 16.63
CA ASP A 364 -0.97 -27.34 17.32
C ASP A 364 -1.96 -26.50 16.50
N SER A 365 -1.78 -26.49 15.18
CA SER A 365 -2.63 -25.81 14.21
C SER A 365 -4.04 -26.41 14.21
N ALA A 366 -4.20 -27.72 14.40
CA ALA A 366 -5.51 -28.33 14.56
C ALA A 366 -6.24 -27.84 15.83
N TRP A 367 -5.56 -27.65 16.96
CA TRP A 367 -6.16 -27.06 18.17
C TRP A 367 -6.64 -25.62 17.93
N GLU A 368 -5.81 -24.80 17.27
CA GLU A 368 -6.17 -23.43 16.88
C GLU A 368 -7.38 -23.41 15.93
N GLN A 369 -7.35 -24.18 14.83
CA GLN A 369 -8.43 -24.20 13.85
C GLN A 369 -9.74 -24.73 14.46
N LYS A 370 -9.68 -25.71 15.37
CA LYS A 370 -10.83 -26.17 16.18
C LYS A 370 -11.40 -25.04 17.03
N ALA A 371 -10.57 -24.39 17.85
CA ALA A 371 -10.99 -23.30 18.73
C ALA A 371 -11.58 -22.12 17.93
N TYR A 372 -10.90 -21.70 16.85
CA TYR A 372 -11.34 -20.64 15.97
C TYR A 372 -12.71 -20.95 15.32
N THR A 373 -12.91 -22.20 14.89
CA THR A 373 -14.19 -22.60 14.28
C THR A 373 -15.33 -22.59 15.31
N GLN A 374 -15.07 -23.00 16.56
CA GLN A 374 -16.04 -22.89 17.65
C GLN A 374 -16.43 -21.44 17.94
N TRP A 375 -15.49 -20.54 18.24
CA TRP A 375 -15.85 -19.18 18.66
C TRP A 375 -16.21 -18.24 17.51
N ALA A 376 -15.58 -18.38 16.33
CA ALA A 376 -15.75 -17.43 15.23
C ALA A 376 -16.87 -17.82 14.24
N TYR A 377 -17.08 -19.13 13.99
CA TYR A 377 -18.09 -19.61 13.05
C TYR A 377 -19.37 -20.11 13.74
N GLN A 378 -19.25 -20.84 14.86
CA GLN A 378 -20.41 -21.30 15.62
C GLN A 378 -20.91 -20.28 16.66
N GLY A 379 -20.08 -19.30 17.03
CA GLY A 379 -20.38 -18.35 18.12
C GLY A 379 -20.28 -18.96 19.52
N ASP A 380 -19.71 -20.16 19.66
CA ASP A 380 -19.49 -20.82 20.95
C ASP A 380 -18.14 -20.38 21.54
N TYR A 381 -18.14 -19.18 22.11
CA TYR A 381 -16.97 -18.60 22.76
C TYR A 381 -16.46 -19.47 23.93
N ALA A 382 -17.37 -20.08 24.70
CA ALA A 382 -16.99 -20.92 25.84
C ALA A 382 -16.27 -22.19 25.39
N ALA A 383 -16.75 -22.86 24.33
CA ALA A 383 -16.07 -24.03 23.78
C ALA A 383 -14.71 -23.67 23.14
N GLY A 384 -14.64 -22.57 22.39
CA GLY A 384 -13.40 -22.10 21.78
C GLY A 384 -12.33 -21.75 22.81
N GLU A 385 -12.71 -21.02 23.87
CA GLU A 385 -11.84 -20.72 25.01
C GLU A 385 -11.37 -21.98 25.75
N GLN A 386 -12.30 -22.90 26.04
CA GLN A 386 -11.94 -24.15 26.72
C GLN A 386 -10.97 -24.99 25.89
N THR A 387 -11.14 -25.08 24.57
CA THR A 387 -10.18 -25.75 23.67
C THR A 387 -8.78 -25.14 23.76
N LEU A 388 -8.66 -23.80 23.83
CA LEU A 388 -7.38 -23.12 24.01
C LEU A 388 -6.77 -23.39 25.39
N LEU A 389 -7.59 -23.35 26.45
CA LEU A 389 -7.14 -23.64 27.83
C LEU A 389 -6.74 -25.10 28.01
N ASP A 390 -7.41 -26.04 27.35
CA ASP A 390 -7.10 -27.47 27.35
C ASP A 390 -5.75 -27.74 26.69
N PHE A 391 -5.42 -27.06 25.59
CA PHE A 391 -4.09 -27.10 24.98
C PHE A 391 -3.00 -26.64 25.96
N VAL A 392 -3.20 -25.51 26.64
CA VAL A 392 -2.27 -24.97 27.64
C VAL A 392 -2.08 -25.94 28.81
N ALA A 393 -3.17 -26.59 29.25
CA ALA A 393 -3.13 -27.59 30.33
C ALA A 393 -2.44 -28.90 29.90
N ALA A 394 -2.65 -29.34 28.66
CA ALA A 394 -2.08 -30.57 28.12
C ALA A 394 -0.59 -30.43 27.74
N SER A 395 -0.18 -29.26 27.25
CA SER A 395 1.18 -29.00 26.76
C SER A 395 1.74 -27.65 27.27
N PRO A 396 1.87 -27.46 28.59
CA PRO A 396 2.24 -26.17 29.19
C PRO A 396 3.64 -25.67 28.83
N THR A 397 4.51 -26.53 28.31
CA THR A 397 5.86 -26.15 27.83
C THR A 397 5.96 -26.04 26.31
N HIS A 398 4.84 -26.09 25.57
CA HIS A 398 4.84 -25.88 24.13
C HIS A 398 5.19 -24.43 23.78
N LEU A 399 5.86 -24.20 22.66
CA LEU A 399 6.28 -22.86 22.24
C LEU A 399 5.10 -21.87 22.08
N ARG A 400 3.94 -22.39 21.67
CA ARG A 400 2.68 -21.64 21.53
C ARG A 400 1.80 -21.60 22.80
N ALA A 401 2.23 -22.18 23.93
CA ALA A 401 1.36 -22.24 25.11
C ALA A 401 0.99 -20.85 25.69
N ALA A 402 1.92 -19.89 25.62
CA ALA A 402 1.65 -18.51 26.03
C ALA A 402 0.69 -17.76 25.07
N GLU A 403 0.77 -18.07 23.77
CA GLU A 403 -0.11 -17.55 22.72
C GLU A 403 -1.55 -18.06 22.90
N PHE A 404 -1.72 -19.38 23.06
CA PHE A 404 -3.03 -19.98 23.30
C PHE A 404 -3.69 -19.46 24.59
N LEU A 405 -2.90 -19.20 25.63
CA LEU A 405 -3.39 -18.57 26.86
C LEU A 405 -3.79 -17.10 26.65
N PHE A 406 -3.06 -16.37 25.79
CA PHE A 406 -3.40 -15.01 25.41
C PHE A 406 -4.69 -14.95 24.59
N ASP A 407 -4.88 -15.89 23.67
CA ASP A 407 -6.07 -15.99 22.85
C ASP A 407 -7.29 -16.47 23.65
N ALA A 408 -7.13 -17.35 24.64
CA ALA A 408 -8.22 -17.70 25.56
C ALA A 408 -8.78 -16.45 26.26
N GLY A 409 -7.90 -15.56 26.75
CA GLY A 409 -8.30 -14.27 27.32
C GLY A 409 -8.98 -13.35 26.28
N ARG A 410 -8.54 -13.40 25.02
CA ARG A 410 -9.19 -12.68 23.92
C ARG A 410 -10.59 -13.21 23.62
N VAL A 411 -10.79 -14.53 23.62
CA VAL A 411 -12.10 -15.16 23.39
C VAL A 411 -13.08 -14.76 24.50
N ALA A 412 -12.66 -14.81 25.77
CA ALA A 412 -13.44 -14.29 26.91
C ALA A 412 -13.79 -12.79 26.78
N GLU A 413 -12.85 -11.95 26.29
CA GLU A 413 -13.09 -10.52 26.06
C GLU A 413 -14.12 -10.28 24.94
N ARG A 414 -14.10 -11.10 23.88
CA ARG A 414 -15.08 -11.04 22.79
C ARG A 414 -16.49 -11.44 23.27
N ASP A 415 -16.58 -12.40 24.17
CA ASP A 415 -17.81 -12.85 24.84
C ASP A 415 -18.28 -11.89 25.95
N SER A 416 -17.62 -10.74 26.12
CA SER A 416 -17.90 -9.74 27.17
C SER A 416 -17.72 -10.24 28.61
N ARG A 417 -17.10 -11.40 28.83
CA ARG A 417 -16.69 -11.93 30.14
C ARG A 417 -15.39 -11.27 30.61
N LEU A 418 -15.45 -9.95 30.80
CA LEU A 418 -14.26 -9.11 31.01
C LEU A 418 -13.48 -9.46 32.30
N ASP A 419 -14.15 -9.91 33.36
CA ASP A 419 -13.46 -10.29 34.60
C ASP A 419 -12.74 -11.65 34.46
N GLU A 420 -13.24 -12.53 33.62
CA GLU A 420 -12.60 -13.81 33.29
C GLU A 420 -11.43 -13.59 32.32
N ALA A 421 -11.62 -12.78 31.28
CA ALA A 421 -10.55 -12.33 30.38
C ALA A 421 -9.36 -11.72 31.16
N ALA A 422 -9.64 -10.82 32.11
CA ALA A 422 -8.62 -10.22 32.96
C ALA A 422 -7.84 -11.25 33.79
N LYS A 423 -8.54 -12.21 34.42
CA LYS A 423 -7.91 -13.29 35.20
C LYS A 423 -7.06 -14.22 34.32
N ILE A 424 -7.54 -14.56 33.12
CA ILE A 424 -6.80 -15.39 32.16
C ILE A 424 -5.51 -14.69 31.74
N TRP A 425 -5.58 -13.43 31.33
CA TRP A 425 -4.40 -12.67 30.95
C TRP A 425 -3.41 -12.45 32.11
N GLN A 426 -3.90 -12.26 33.35
CA GLN A 426 -3.04 -12.17 34.54
C GLN A 426 -2.25 -13.45 34.87
N ARG A 427 -2.58 -14.61 34.26
CA ARG A 427 -1.77 -15.84 34.38
C ARG A 427 -0.46 -15.78 33.60
N ILE A 428 -0.42 -15.09 32.46
CA ILE A 428 0.75 -15.04 31.55
C ILE A 428 2.04 -14.55 32.23
N PRO A 429 2.09 -13.44 32.99
CA PRO A 429 3.30 -13.03 33.72
C PRO A 429 3.76 -14.03 34.80
N VAL A 430 2.90 -14.97 35.22
CA VAL A 430 3.21 -15.97 36.26
C VAL A 430 3.63 -17.30 35.66
N GLU A 431 2.91 -17.77 34.64
CA GLU A 431 3.13 -19.07 33.96
C GLU A 431 4.19 -18.95 32.84
N TYR A 432 4.26 -17.79 32.17
CA TYR A 432 5.10 -17.52 31.00
C TYR A 432 5.89 -16.20 31.11
N PRO A 433 6.67 -15.96 32.18
CA PRO A 433 7.32 -14.66 32.47
C PRO A 433 8.33 -14.17 31.42
N ASN A 434 8.75 -15.03 30.48
CA ASN A 434 9.67 -14.69 29.38
C ASN A 434 8.96 -14.52 28.03
N SER A 435 7.62 -14.59 27.98
CA SER A 435 6.84 -14.43 26.75
C SER A 435 6.68 -12.95 26.37
N GLU A 436 6.62 -12.66 25.08
CA GLU A 436 6.28 -11.33 24.56
C GLU A 436 4.87 -10.86 24.98
N TYR A 437 3.95 -11.80 25.26
CA TYR A 437 2.58 -11.48 25.71
C TYR A 437 2.52 -10.88 27.12
N VAL A 438 3.61 -10.88 27.91
CA VAL A 438 3.63 -10.45 29.33
C VAL A 438 3.11 -9.02 29.53
N TYR A 439 3.63 -8.03 28.78
CA TYR A 439 3.16 -6.66 28.93
C TYR A 439 1.72 -6.50 28.41
N ARG A 440 1.45 -6.97 27.18
CA ARG A 440 0.15 -6.73 26.52
C ARG A 440 -1.00 -7.43 27.24
N SER A 441 -0.78 -8.61 27.82
CA SER A 441 -1.78 -9.32 28.62
C SER A 441 -2.19 -8.53 29.88
N LEU A 442 -1.24 -8.09 30.70
CA LEU A 442 -1.52 -7.25 31.87
C LEU A 442 -2.22 -5.95 31.49
N PHE A 443 -1.77 -5.32 30.40
CA PHE A 443 -2.37 -4.08 29.91
C PHE A 443 -3.84 -4.28 29.46
N LEU A 444 -4.15 -5.37 28.75
CA LEU A 444 -5.52 -5.74 28.37
C LEU A 444 -6.38 -6.15 29.57
N ALA A 445 -5.80 -6.82 30.59
CA ALA A 445 -6.48 -7.12 31.84
C ALA A 445 -6.86 -5.84 32.61
N ALA A 446 -5.96 -4.87 32.68
CA ALA A 446 -6.23 -3.56 33.29
C ALA A 446 -7.34 -2.80 32.55
N LEU A 447 -7.36 -2.86 31.21
CA LEU A 447 -8.45 -2.30 30.39
C LEU A 447 -9.80 -3.02 30.60
N CYS A 448 -9.79 -4.32 30.87
CA CYS A 448 -11.02 -5.03 31.25
C CYS A 448 -11.58 -4.52 32.59
N TYR A 449 -10.74 -4.35 33.62
CA TYR A 449 -11.16 -3.72 34.88
C TYR A 449 -11.64 -2.27 34.66
N TYR A 450 -10.97 -1.50 33.80
CA TYR A 450 -11.39 -0.13 33.44
C TYR A 450 -12.79 -0.11 32.80
N ARG A 451 -13.06 -1.02 31.85
CA ARG A 451 -14.36 -1.20 31.18
C ARG A 451 -15.46 -1.70 32.13
N LEU A 452 -15.11 -2.47 33.16
CA LEU A 452 -16.01 -2.88 34.24
C LEU A 452 -16.32 -1.74 35.24
N GLY A 453 -15.60 -0.62 35.19
CA GLY A 453 -15.69 0.46 36.17
C GLY A 453 -14.92 0.19 37.47
N ASP A 454 -14.15 -0.90 37.56
CA ASP A 454 -13.24 -1.19 38.68
C ASP A 454 -11.91 -0.46 38.46
N TYR A 455 -11.97 0.87 38.52
CA TYR A 455 -10.81 1.73 38.34
C TYR A 455 -9.68 1.49 39.34
N PRO A 456 -9.92 1.14 40.63
CA PRO A 456 -8.88 0.73 41.55
C PRO A 456 -8.12 -0.53 41.08
N ALA A 457 -8.83 -1.59 40.65
CA ALA A 457 -8.18 -2.78 40.12
C ALA A 457 -7.45 -2.48 38.80
N ALA A 458 -8.05 -1.69 37.91
CA ALA A 458 -7.39 -1.24 36.68
C ALA A 458 -6.07 -0.52 36.97
N GLN A 459 -6.07 0.42 37.92
CA GLN A 459 -4.88 1.16 38.34
C GLN A 459 -3.80 0.25 38.92
N GLU A 460 -4.16 -0.74 39.75
CA GLU A 460 -3.20 -1.71 40.29
C GLU A 460 -2.53 -2.52 39.17
N VAL A 461 -3.31 -2.98 38.19
CA VAL A 461 -2.78 -3.81 37.08
C VAL A 461 -2.00 -2.96 36.06
N PHE A 462 -2.38 -1.70 35.83
CA PHE A 462 -1.55 -0.78 35.04
C PHE A 462 -0.18 -0.51 35.70
N TRP A 463 -0.10 -0.44 37.04
CA TRP A 463 1.20 -0.38 37.73
C TRP A 463 2.03 -1.66 37.57
N GLN A 464 1.40 -2.84 37.52
CA GLN A 464 2.09 -4.10 37.22
C GLN A 464 2.62 -4.10 35.77
N ALA A 465 1.82 -3.68 34.80
CA ALA A 465 2.24 -3.52 33.41
C ALA A 465 3.38 -2.50 33.28
N GLN A 466 3.31 -1.36 33.98
CA GLN A 466 4.35 -0.34 34.03
C GLN A 466 5.69 -0.89 34.56
N ALA A 467 5.66 -1.77 35.57
CA ALA A 467 6.85 -2.39 36.15
C ALA A 467 7.53 -3.41 35.21
N LEU A 468 6.79 -3.93 34.21
CA LEU A 468 7.26 -4.90 33.22
C LEU A 468 7.40 -4.31 31.80
N ALA A 469 7.22 -2.99 31.65
CA ALA A 469 7.29 -2.28 30.38
C ALA A 469 8.74 -2.07 29.91
N ASN A 470 9.10 -2.68 28.79
CA ASN A 470 10.46 -2.70 28.25
C ASN A 470 10.73 -1.48 27.36
N THR A 471 9.75 -1.02 26.58
CA THR A 471 9.89 0.10 25.64
C THR A 471 9.43 1.45 26.24
N PRO A 472 9.85 2.59 25.66
CA PRO A 472 9.33 3.91 26.02
C PRO A 472 7.81 4.02 25.82
N ALA A 473 7.29 3.52 24.70
CA ALA A 473 5.87 3.52 24.36
C ALA A 473 5.01 2.74 25.38
N GLU A 474 5.46 1.55 25.78
CA GLU A 474 4.79 0.74 26.82
C GLU A 474 4.75 1.48 28.17
N ARG A 475 5.84 2.13 28.57
CA ARG A 475 5.87 2.94 29.80
C ARG A 475 4.93 4.14 29.70
N ALA A 476 4.95 4.86 28.57
CA ALA A 476 4.07 5.99 28.32
C ALA A 476 2.59 5.58 28.38
N GLY A 477 2.22 4.45 27.75
CA GLY A 477 0.88 3.89 27.78
C GLY A 477 0.42 3.48 29.18
N ALA A 478 1.26 2.78 29.95
CA ALA A 478 0.91 2.36 31.30
C ALA A 478 0.71 3.56 32.25
N TYR A 479 1.56 4.59 32.17
CA TYR A 479 1.33 5.84 32.90
C TYR A 479 0.08 6.59 32.41
N PHE A 480 -0.13 6.70 31.10
CA PHE A 480 -1.30 7.38 30.53
C PHE A 480 -2.61 6.78 31.04
N TRP A 481 -2.73 5.45 30.98
CA TRP A 481 -3.91 4.73 31.44
C TRP A 481 -4.06 4.69 32.97
N THR A 482 -2.95 4.68 33.71
CA THR A 482 -2.96 4.94 35.17
C THR A 482 -3.62 6.30 35.47
N GLY A 483 -3.27 7.34 34.71
CA GLY A 483 -3.88 8.67 34.83
C GLY A 483 -5.37 8.67 34.47
N LYS A 484 -5.78 7.95 33.43
CA LYS A 484 -7.20 7.74 33.06
C LYS A 484 -8.00 7.05 34.16
N ALA A 485 -7.43 6.02 34.80
CA ALA A 485 -8.05 5.32 35.93
C ALA A 485 -8.19 6.23 37.18
N GLN A 486 -7.19 7.06 37.47
CA GLN A 486 -7.25 8.06 38.54
C GLN A 486 -8.31 9.14 38.26
N ALA A 487 -8.36 9.66 37.04
CA ALA A 487 -9.35 10.65 36.60
C ALA A 487 -10.78 10.11 36.73
N ALA A 488 -11.01 8.84 36.38
CA ALA A 488 -12.30 8.18 36.48
C ALA A 488 -12.74 7.92 37.95
N GLN A 489 -11.79 7.82 38.89
CA GLN A 489 -12.07 7.83 40.34
C GLN A 489 -12.34 9.24 40.90
N GLY A 490 -12.22 10.29 40.07
CA GLY A 490 -12.35 11.68 40.48
C GLY A 490 -11.06 12.32 41.00
N ASP A 491 -9.93 11.60 41.03
CA ASP A 491 -8.63 12.15 41.45
C ASP A 491 -7.90 12.82 40.27
N GLN A 492 -8.41 13.99 39.89
CA GLN A 492 -7.82 14.83 38.84
C GLN A 492 -6.42 15.36 39.18
N ALA A 493 -6.07 15.42 40.48
CA ALA A 493 -4.75 15.90 40.91
C ALA A 493 -3.68 14.84 40.62
N SER A 494 -3.92 13.59 41.01
CA SER A 494 -3.05 12.48 40.66
C SER A 494 -3.01 12.24 39.15
N ALA A 495 -4.18 12.27 38.47
CA ALA A 495 -4.25 12.05 37.03
C ALA A 495 -3.33 12.99 36.24
N ARG A 496 -3.41 14.31 36.52
CA ARG A 496 -2.55 15.30 35.85
C ARG A 496 -1.07 15.13 36.22
N ALA A 497 -0.74 14.76 37.45
CA ALA A 497 0.64 14.46 37.86
C ALA A 497 1.20 13.19 37.18
N THR A 498 0.33 12.22 36.87
CA THR A 498 0.68 10.99 36.14
C THR A 498 0.84 11.27 34.64
N TRP A 499 -0.02 12.06 34.01
CA TRP A 499 0.14 12.48 32.61
C TRP A 499 1.38 13.35 32.38
N GLN A 500 1.79 14.16 33.38
CA GLN A 500 3.08 14.87 33.35
C GLN A 500 4.29 13.93 33.34
N GLN A 501 4.17 12.72 33.89
CA GLN A 501 5.20 11.69 33.81
C GLN A 501 5.14 10.89 32.51
N ALA A 502 3.97 10.72 31.90
CA ALA A 502 3.81 10.06 30.60
C ALA A 502 4.34 10.91 29.43
N ALA A 503 4.01 12.21 29.40
CA ALA A 503 4.30 13.13 28.29
C ALA A 503 5.78 13.21 27.81
N PRO A 504 6.83 13.03 28.64
CA PRO A 504 8.22 13.03 28.17
C PRO A 504 8.80 11.64 27.87
N LEU A 505 8.08 10.53 28.10
CA LEU A 505 8.67 9.18 28.02
C LEU A 505 8.91 8.72 26.58
N ASP A 506 7.98 9.02 25.68
CA ASP A 506 8.05 8.68 24.26
C ASP A 506 7.63 9.93 23.46
N PRO A 507 8.52 10.91 23.23
CA PRO A 507 8.08 12.28 22.99
C PRO A 507 7.28 12.54 21.71
N THR A 508 7.28 11.61 20.75
CA THR A 508 6.46 11.67 19.53
C THR A 508 5.39 10.58 19.46
N GLY A 509 5.37 9.63 20.40
CA GLY A 509 4.44 8.50 20.43
C GLY A 509 3.08 8.82 21.05
N TYR A 510 2.06 8.06 20.63
CA TYR A 510 0.63 8.27 20.87
C TYR A 510 0.30 8.69 22.30
N TYR A 511 0.68 7.89 23.30
CA TYR A 511 0.29 8.14 24.69
C TYR A 511 0.94 9.39 25.30
N SER A 512 2.14 9.76 24.85
CA SER A 512 2.79 11.00 25.29
C SER A 512 2.12 12.22 24.68
N GLU A 513 1.74 12.15 23.40
CA GLU A 513 0.95 13.20 22.75
C GLU A 513 -0.44 13.33 23.39
N ARG A 514 -1.17 12.22 23.58
CA ARG A 514 -2.47 12.21 24.28
C ARG A 514 -2.36 12.71 25.72
N SER A 515 -1.26 12.44 26.42
CA SER A 515 -0.99 13.02 27.74
C SER A 515 -0.87 14.54 27.69
N ARG A 516 -0.26 15.12 26.64
CA ARG A 516 -0.17 16.58 26.46
C ARG A 516 -1.51 17.18 26.13
N ASP A 517 -2.31 16.53 25.28
CA ASP A 517 -3.68 16.94 24.99
C ASP A 517 -4.52 17.02 26.28
N LEU A 518 -4.55 15.96 27.09
CA LEU A 518 -5.29 15.94 28.36
C LEU A 518 -4.77 16.95 29.39
N LEU A 519 -3.49 17.33 29.33
CA LEU A 519 -2.94 18.40 30.17
C LEU A 519 -3.32 19.81 29.68
N ASN A 520 -3.63 19.98 28.40
CA ASN A 520 -4.05 21.26 27.80
C ASN A 520 -5.56 21.33 27.50
N ASP A 521 -6.33 20.32 27.93
CA ASP A 521 -7.77 20.18 27.70
C ASP A 521 -8.15 20.16 26.19
N HIS A 522 -7.29 19.58 25.36
CA HIS A 522 -7.50 19.39 23.92
C HIS A 522 -8.11 18.02 23.57
N ALA A 523 -8.93 18.00 22.52
CA ALA A 523 -9.37 16.77 21.88
C ALA A 523 -8.30 16.24 20.91
N PRO A 524 -8.22 14.92 20.66
CA PRO A 524 -7.38 14.39 19.60
C PRO A 524 -7.69 15.06 18.25
N PHE A 525 -6.68 15.17 17.38
CA PHE A 525 -6.79 15.81 16.07
C PHE A 525 -7.23 17.29 16.09
N THR A 526 -7.08 18.00 17.21
CA THR A 526 -7.29 19.47 17.25
C THR A 526 -6.22 20.18 16.42
N PRO A 527 -6.54 20.86 15.31
CA PRO A 527 -5.56 21.54 14.48
C PRO A 527 -5.07 22.86 15.11
N PRO A 528 -3.87 23.34 14.77
CA PRO A 528 -3.39 24.64 15.21
C PRO A 528 -4.22 25.77 14.58
N GLN A 529 -4.39 26.89 15.31
CA GLN A 529 -5.23 28.02 14.87
C GLN A 529 -4.70 28.73 13.61
N VAL A 530 -3.39 28.65 13.35
CA VAL A 530 -2.73 29.28 12.19
C VAL A 530 -1.77 28.26 11.60
N ILE A 531 -2.00 27.89 10.34
CA ILE A 531 -1.16 27.01 9.53
C ILE A 531 -0.44 27.88 8.51
N ASP A 532 0.86 27.67 8.34
CA ASP A 532 1.70 28.33 7.31
C ASP A 532 2.47 27.27 6.50
N LEU A 533 2.05 27.06 5.26
CA LEU A 533 2.66 26.13 4.31
C LEU A 533 3.82 26.76 3.51
N GLY A 534 4.22 28.00 3.83
CA GLY A 534 5.29 28.72 3.13
C GLY A 534 6.68 28.17 3.45
N ILE A 535 7.36 27.63 2.43
CA ILE A 535 8.71 27.03 2.53
C ILE A 535 9.75 27.94 1.86
N ASP A 536 10.74 28.43 2.61
CA ASP A 536 11.94 29.08 2.05
C ASP A 536 13.01 28.03 1.75
N ARG A 537 12.82 27.32 0.64
CA ARG A 537 13.68 26.22 0.19
C ARG A 537 15.16 26.64 0.06
N GLN A 538 15.46 27.87 -0.34
CA GLN A 538 16.85 28.36 -0.45
C GLN A 538 17.48 28.64 0.92
N SER A 539 16.71 29.10 1.90
CA SER A 539 17.20 29.20 3.28
C SER A 539 17.40 27.83 3.91
N GLU A 540 16.46 26.92 3.71
CA GLU A 540 16.53 25.56 4.23
C GLU A 540 17.71 24.77 3.70
N LEU A 541 17.99 24.81 2.38
CA LEU A 541 19.15 24.18 1.78
C LEU A 541 20.47 24.71 2.38
N ARG A 542 20.60 26.03 2.57
CA ARG A 542 21.79 26.64 3.20
C ARG A 542 21.97 26.24 4.66
N GLN A 543 20.88 26.13 5.41
CA GLN A 543 20.92 25.69 6.81
C GLN A 543 21.26 24.20 6.92
N ALA A 544 20.68 23.36 6.06
CA ALA A 544 20.99 21.95 5.97
C ALA A 544 22.45 21.71 5.59
N GLU A 545 22.99 22.41 4.60
CA GLU A 545 24.40 22.33 4.23
C GLU A 545 25.33 22.67 5.41
N LEU A 546 25.09 23.78 6.11
CA LEU A 546 25.91 24.19 7.26
C LEU A 546 25.86 23.16 8.41
N TRP A 547 24.68 22.61 8.67
CA TRP A 547 24.48 21.56 9.65
C TRP A 547 25.15 20.25 9.24
N MET A 548 25.02 19.83 7.98
CA MET A 548 25.70 18.65 7.43
C MET A 548 27.21 18.75 7.55
N ARG A 549 27.78 19.91 7.19
CA ARG A 549 29.22 20.18 7.33
C ARG A 549 29.71 20.05 8.77
N THR A 550 28.91 20.50 9.73
CA THR A 550 29.24 20.44 11.15
C THR A 550 29.06 19.04 11.73
N THR A 551 27.92 18.41 11.47
CA THR A 551 27.51 17.10 12.05
C THR A 551 28.39 15.97 11.56
N PHE A 552 28.75 15.97 10.27
CA PHE A 552 29.59 14.94 9.65
C PHE A 552 31.04 15.40 9.40
N ASN A 553 31.43 16.56 9.95
CA ASN A 553 32.79 17.11 9.89
C ASN A 553 33.37 17.20 8.46
N TYR A 554 32.56 17.67 7.50
CA TYR A 554 33.00 17.86 6.11
C TYR A 554 33.85 19.14 5.95
N PRO A 555 34.96 19.09 5.17
CA PRO A 555 35.71 20.28 4.76
C PRO A 555 34.84 21.39 4.15
N SER A 556 35.23 22.65 4.32
CA SER A 556 34.47 23.82 3.84
C SER A 556 34.34 23.92 2.32
N ASP A 557 35.24 23.27 1.59
CA ASP A 557 35.28 23.16 0.12
C ASP A 557 34.57 21.91 -0.42
N THR A 558 34.02 21.05 0.45
CA THR A 558 33.19 19.91 0.04
C THR A 558 32.04 20.40 -0.83
N ASP A 559 31.87 19.77 -2.00
CA ASP A 559 30.74 20.05 -2.88
C ASP A 559 29.44 19.49 -2.30
N PHE A 560 28.42 20.34 -2.19
CA PHE A 560 27.05 19.99 -1.77
C PHE A 560 26.03 20.16 -2.91
N SER A 561 26.49 20.44 -4.14
CA SER A 561 25.62 20.53 -5.30
C SER A 561 24.84 19.25 -5.53
N VAL A 562 23.63 19.43 -6.06
CA VAL A 562 22.69 18.38 -6.42
C VAL A 562 22.53 18.45 -7.94
N PRO A 563 22.70 17.35 -8.69
CA PRO A 563 23.06 16.00 -8.23
C PRO A 563 24.56 15.81 -7.87
N GLY A 564 25.43 16.76 -8.19
CA GLY A 564 26.87 16.65 -7.93
C GLY A 564 27.48 15.38 -8.58
N PRO A 565 28.39 14.65 -7.91
CA PRO A 565 28.97 13.41 -8.41
C PRO A 565 27.97 12.30 -8.77
N MET A 566 26.72 12.34 -8.28
CA MET A 566 25.71 11.33 -8.63
C MET A 566 25.36 11.38 -10.13
N ALA A 567 25.56 12.52 -10.80
CA ALA A 567 25.38 12.64 -12.25
C ALA A 567 26.26 11.68 -13.08
N GLY A 568 27.32 11.12 -12.50
CA GLY A 568 28.18 10.11 -13.12
C GLY A 568 27.85 8.66 -12.74
N ASP A 569 26.90 8.41 -11.85
CA ASP A 569 26.51 7.05 -11.48
C ASP A 569 25.57 6.45 -12.55
N PRO A 570 25.87 5.26 -13.13
CA PRO A 570 25.02 4.65 -14.15
C PRO A 570 23.56 4.47 -13.72
N ARG A 571 23.29 4.21 -12.44
CA ARG A 571 21.93 4.03 -11.90
C ARG A 571 21.17 5.35 -11.89
N PHE A 572 21.83 6.42 -11.44
CA PHE A 572 21.25 7.77 -11.51
C PHE A 572 20.89 8.15 -12.94
N ILE A 573 21.79 7.90 -13.90
CA ILE A 573 21.57 8.20 -15.33
C ILE A 573 20.40 7.38 -15.90
N ARG A 574 20.31 6.07 -15.57
CA ARG A 574 19.19 5.22 -16.01
C ARG A 574 17.87 5.60 -15.34
N GLY A 575 17.86 5.82 -14.03
CA GLY A 575 16.67 6.24 -13.28
C GLY A 575 16.10 7.57 -13.77
N GLN A 576 16.96 8.55 -14.07
CA GLN A 576 16.56 9.80 -14.72
C GLN A 576 15.89 9.59 -16.09
N GLU A 577 16.35 8.61 -16.87
CA GLU A 577 15.83 8.36 -18.20
C GLU A 577 14.52 7.59 -18.15
N LEU A 578 14.44 6.54 -17.35
CA LEU A 578 13.22 5.77 -17.10
C LEU A 578 12.09 6.67 -16.58
N TRP A 579 12.40 7.62 -15.69
CA TRP A 579 11.42 8.59 -15.19
C TRP A 579 10.82 9.47 -16.30
N LYS A 580 11.63 9.99 -17.24
CA LYS A 580 11.14 10.79 -18.38
C LYS A 580 10.20 9.98 -19.28
N LEU A 581 10.54 8.71 -19.49
CA LEU A 581 9.72 7.77 -20.26
C LEU A 581 8.46 7.30 -19.51
N GLY A 582 8.23 7.76 -18.27
CA GLY A 582 7.08 7.37 -17.46
C GLY A 582 7.19 5.96 -16.85
N LEU A 583 8.35 5.34 -16.90
CA LEU A 583 8.62 3.99 -16.39
C LEU A 583 8.96 4.07 -14.89
N GLN A 584 7.96 4.43 -14.09
CA GLN A 584 8.11 4.77 -12.66
C GLN A 584 8.76 3.64 -11.85
N ASP A 585 8.23 2.42 -11.90
CA ASP A 585 8.76 1.25 -11.15
C ASP A 585 10.24 0.98 -11.46
N LEU A 586 10.63 1.09 -12.74
CA LEU A 586 12.00 0.87 -13.18
C LEU A 586 12.92 2.02 -12.76
N ALA A 587 12.42 3.26 -12.80
CA ALA A 587 13.14 4.42 -12.30
C ALA A 587 13.36 4.35 -10.80
N GLU A 588 12.33 3.95 -10.04
CA GLU A 588 12.41 3.71 -8.60
C GLU A 588 13.47 2.65 -8.29
N ALA A 589 13.48 1.51 -9.00
CA ALA A 589 14.45 0.44 -8.77
C ALA A 589 15.90 0.95 -8.88
N GLU A 590 16.21 1.75 -9.90
CA GLU A 590 17.54 2.37 -10.08
C GLU A 590 17.90 3.36 -8.96
N PHE A 591 16.96 4.21 -8.53
CA PHE A 591 17.21 5.15 -7.43
C PHE A 591 17.29 4.44 -6.07
N ASN A 592 16.55 3.36 -5.84
CA ASN A 592 16.63 2.54 -4.63
C ASN A 592 17.94 1.76 -4.54
N ASP A 593 18.43 1.13 -5.62
CA ASP A 593 19.75 0.48 -5.62
C ASP A 593 20.86 1.49 -5.31
N LEU A 594 20.80 2.70 -5.88
CA LEU A 594 21.73 3.78 -5.56
C LEU A 594 21.63 4.24 -4.10
N ARG A 595 20.40 4.36 -3.55
CA ARG A 595 20.13 4.73 -2.15
C ARG A 595 20.69 3.68 -1.18
N GLU A 596 20.47 2.41 -1.45
CA GLU A 596 20.89 1.29 -0.60
C GLU A 596 22.40 1.06 -0.67
N PHE A 597 22.99 1.11 -1.86
CA PHE A 597 24.44 1.10 -2.03
C PHE A 597 25.15 2.26 -1.32
N SER A 598 24.45 3.38 -1.13
CA SER A 598 24.98 4.60 -0.50
C SER A 598 24.47 4.82 0.93
N SER A 599 23.88 3.80 1.59
CA SER A 599 23.17 3.95 2.86
C SER A 599 24.06 4.42 4.02
N ASP A 600 25.37 4.19 3.94
CA ASP A 600 26.36 4.65 4.93
C ASP A 600 26.92 6.06 4.63
N ASN A 601 26.53 6.66 3.50
CA ASN A 601 27.04 7.95 3.03
C ASN A 601 26.00 9.06 3.23
N PRO A 602 26.16 9.93 4.25
CA PRO A 602 25.16 10.94 4.56
C PRO A 602 25.11 12.06 3.50
N LEU A 603 26.22 12.37 2.80
CA LEU A 603 26.21 13.37 1.73
C LEU A 603 25.49 12.87 0.48
N THR A 604 25.64 11.59 0.10
CA THR A 604 24.85 11.02 -1.00
C THR A 604 23.39 10.91 -0.62
N SER A 605 23.08 10.46 0.61
CA SER A 605 21.70 10.42 1.14
C SER A 605 21.04 11.81 1.15
N TYR A 606 21.76 12.86 1.53
CA TYR A 606 21.29 14.25 1.44
C TYR A 606 20.99 14.67 0.00
N ARG A 607 21.89 14.39 -0.95
CA ARG A 607 21.68 14.75 -2.36
C ARG A 607 20.49 14.00 -2.97
N LEU A 608 20.32 12.71 -2.65
CA LEU A 608 19.16 11.92 -3.05
C LEU A 608 17.87 12.49 -2.46
N ALA A 609 17.86 12.81 -1.16
CA ALA A 609 16.71 13.40 -0.49
C ALA A 609 16.23 14.69 -1.18
N VAL A 610 17.16 15.61 -1.47
CA VAL A 610 16.85 16.85 -2.20
C VAL A 610 16.37 16.53 -3.63
N TYR A 611 17.18 15.82 -4.41
CA TYR A 611 16.90 15.54 -5.82
C TYR A 611 15.55 14.84 -6.03
N LEU A 612 15.27 13.78 -5.26
CA LEU A 612 14.05 12.99 -5.41
C LEU A 612 12.82 13.77 -4.93
N SER A 613 12.96 14.64 -3.92
CA SER A 613 11.86 15.52 -3.48
C SER A 613 11.53 16.61 -4.53
N ASP A 614 12.53 17.11 -5.25
CA ASP A 614 12.33 18.06 -6.34
C ASP A 614 11.79 17.35 -7.62
N LEU A 615 12.03 16.05 -7.78
CA LEU A 615 11.57 15.23 -8.90
C LEU A 615 10.10 14.77 -8.78
N GLY A 616 9.55 14.71 -7.56
CA GLY A 616 8.24 14.10 -7.28
C GLY A 616 8.29 12.66 -6.74
N MET A 617 9.49 12.08 -6.57
CA MET A 617 9.70 10.74 -5.98
C MET A 617 9.75 10.82 -4.45
N TYR A 618 8.61 11.20 -3.86
CA TYR A 618 8.52 11.61 -2.46
C TYR A 618 8.87 10.49 -1.48
N ARG A 619 8.40 9.26 -1.68
CA ARG A 619 8.69 8.10 -0.80
C ARG A 619 10.20 7.87 -0.65
N GLN A 620 10.93 7.84 -1.75
CA GLN A 620 12.37 7.58 -1.79
C GLN A 620 13.16 8.79 -1.25
N ALA A 621 12.63 10.01 -1.44
CA ALA A 621 13.15 11.23 -0.82
C ALA A 621 13.00 11.24 0.71
N ILE A 622 11.83 10.82 1.22
CA ILE A 622 11.54 10.67 2.66
C ILE A 622 12.50 9.66 3.29
N LEU A 623 12.71 8.50 2.65
CA LEU A 623 13.64 7.48 3.11
C LEU A 623 15.08 8.00 3.13
N SER A 624 15.52 8.68 2.06
CA SER A 624 16.87 9.27 1.99
C SER A 624 17.07 10.39 3.02
N ALA A 625 16.05 11.23 3.25
CA ALA A 625 16.08 12.26 4.29
C ALA A 625 16.17 11.64 5.69
N ARG A 626 15.44 10.55 5.94
CA ARG A 626 15.51 9.81 7.20
C ARG A 626 16.89 9.18 7.42
N GLN A 627 17.47 8.56 6.40
CA GLN A 627 18.81 7.97 6.46
C GLN A 627 19.89 8.97 6.92
N VAL A 628 19.81 10.24 6.48
CA VAL A 628 20.74 11.29 6.95
C VAL A 628 20.61 11.52 8.47
N LEU A 629 19.40 11.47 9.01
CA LEU A 629 19.15 11.71 10.43
C LEU A 629 19.53 10.48 11.29
N ASP A 630 19.33 9.27 10.79
CA ASP A 630 19.81 8.04 11.42
C ASP A 630 21.33 7.99 11.48
N LEU A 631 22.02 8.38 10.40
CA LEU A 631 23.49 8.50 10.37
C LEU A 631 24.01 9.62 11.30
N ALA A 632 23.19 10.64 11.59
CA ALA A 632 23.48 11.66 12.60
C ALA A 632 23.22 11.18 14.04
N GLY A 633 22.70 9.95 14.23
CA GLY A 633 22.39 9.37 15.54
C GLY A 633 21.13 9.96 16.20
N LEU A 634 20.18 10.47 15.41
CA LEU A 634 18.96 11.08 15.90
C LEU A 634 17.82 10.04 16.00
N ASP A 635 17.23 9.92 17.18
CA ASP A 635 15.97 9.22 17.39
C ASP A 635 14.78 10.04 16.85
N ASP A 636 13.56 9.48 16.89
CA ASP A 636 12.37 10.10 16.28
C ASP A 636 12.10 11.52 16.81
N ALA A 637 12.21 11.72 18.12
CA ALA A 637 12.10 13.03 18.75
C ALA A 637 13.27 13.96 18.35
N GLY A 638 14.51 13.45 18.36
CA GLY A 638 15.72 14.17 17.97
C GLY A 638 15.67 14.64 16.52
N THR A 639 15.02 13.90 15.61
CA THR A 639 14.88 14.31 14.21
C THR A 639 14.18 15.66 14.03
N LEU A 640 13.29 16.05 14.95
CA LEU A 640 12.59 17.35 14.92
C LEU A 640 13.50 18.54 15.26
N THR A 641 14.73 18.29 15.75
CA THR A 641 15.74 19.31 16.05
C THR A 641 16.69 19.58 14.88
N ALA A 642 16.65 18.75 13.83
CA ALA A 642 17.43 18.93 12.62
C ALA A 642 16.90 20.12 11.78
N PRO A 643 17.68 20.66 10.82
CA PRO A 643 17.23 21.73 9.93
C PRO A 643 15.91 21.37 9.23
N LEU A 644 15.02 22.36 9.10
CA LEU A 644 13.65 22.16 8.62
C LEU A 644 13.55 21.42 7.28
N LEU A 645 14.55 21.58 6.39
CA LEU A 645 14.65 20.86 5.11
C LEU A 645 14.31 19.37 5.25
N PHE A 646 14.92 18.68 6.23
CA PHE A 646 14.73 17.23 6.37
C PHE A 646 13.32 16.88 6.84
N ASN A 647 12.69 17.74 7.63
CA ASN A 647 11.34 17.51 8.13
C ASN A 647 10.27 18.00 7.16
N HIS A 648 10.53 19.00 6.31
CA HIS A 648 9.68 19.34 5.16
C HIS A 648 9.79 18.33 4.01
N ILE A 649 10.90 17.58 3.89
CA ILE A 649 10.96 16.42 3.00
C ILE A 649 10.23 15.23 3.65
N ARG A 650 10.49 14.94 4.94
CA ARG A 650 9.84 13.81 5.62
C ARG A 650 8.33 14.00 5.77
N PHE A 651 7.85 15.20 6.04
CA PHE A 651 6.44 15.53 6.30
C PHE A 651 5.99 16.68 5.39
N GLY A 652 6.21 16.55 4.09
CA GLY A 652 5.89 17.59 3.12
C GLY A 652 4.38 17.79 2.91
N SER A 653 4.02 18.99 2.47
CA SER A 653 2.68 19.37 1.99
C SER A 653 2.52 19.01 0.50
N TYR A 654 2.86 17.76 0.14
CA TYR A 654 2.84 17.28 -1.24
C TYR A 654 1.43 17.28 -1.84
N PHE A 655 1.31 17.47 -3.15
CA PHE A 655 0.02 17.60 -3.86
C PHE A 655 -0.90 18.68 -3.24
N SER A 656 -0.36 19.80 -2.76
CA SER A 656 -1.13 20.85 -2.04
C SER A 656 -2.33 21.40 -2.83
N ASP A 657 -2.18 21.50 -4.15
CA ASP A 657 -3.22 21.94 -5.09
C ASP A 657 -4.40 20.96 -5.20
N LEU A 658 -4.16 19.66 -4.94
CA LEU A 658 -5.21 18.65 -4.84
C LEU A 658 -5.72 18.49 -3.40
N VAL A 659 -4.81 18.35 -2.43
CA VAL A 659 -5.12 18.00 -1.04
C VAL A 659 -5.90 19.11 -0.34
N VAL A 660 -5.46 20.36 -0.42
CA VAL A 660 -6.11 21.47 0.30
C VAL A 660 -7.58 21.65 -0.10
N PRO A 661 -7.94 21.81 -1.40
CA PRO A 661 -9.35 21.97 -1.78
C PRO A 661 -10.17 20.70 -1.57
N LYS A 662 -9.64 19.49 -1.83
CA LYS A 662 -10.39 18.24 -1.63
C LYS A 662 -10.65 17.97 -0.14
N ALA A 663 -9.69 18.25 0.74
CA ALA A 663 -9.87 18.13 2.19
C ALA A 663 -10.95 19.11 2.69
N GLN A 664 -10.86 20.38 2.28
CA GLN A 664 -11.84 21.41 2.66
C GLN A 664 -13.26 21.10 2.16
N ASN A 665 -13.41 20.60 0.93
CA ASN A 665 -14.70 20.20 0.39
C ASN A 665 -15.33 19.01 1.14
N ASN A 666 -14.50 18.11 1.67
CA ASN A 666 -14.92 16.96 2.50
C ASN A 666 -15.01 17.29 4.00
N GLY A 667 -14.76 18.53 4.42
CA GLY A 667 -14.82 18.96 5.82
C GLY A 667 -13.64 18.53 6.71
N PHE A 668 -12.52 18.09 6.11
CA PHE A 668 -11.31 17.70 6.81
C PHE A 668 -10.26 18.81 6.87
N ASP A 669 -9.43 18.79 7.93
CA ASP A 669 -8.22 19.60 7.99
C ASP A 669 -7.13 19.02 7.06
N PRO A 670 -6.44 19.84 6.23
CA PRO A 670 -5.38 19.34 5.35
C PRO A 670 -4.25 18.60 6.06
N LEU A 671 -3.88 18.96 7.31
CA LEU A 671 -2.85 18.24 8.08
C LEU A 671 -3.29 16.82 8.42
N PHE A 672 -4.58 16.60 8.70
CA PHE A 672 -5.14 15.26 8.94
C PHE A 672 -5.09 14.40 7.66
N ILE A 673 -5.42 15.00 6.51
CA ILE A 673 -5.35 14.31 5.22
C ILE A 673 -3.91 13.98 4.81
N TRP A 674 -2.96 14.93 4.92
CA TRP A 674 -1.55 14.62 4.69
C TRP A 674 -1.02 13.54 5.64
N SER A 675 -1.50 13.50 6.89
CA SER A 675 -1.13 12.44 7.83
C SER A 675 -1.64 11.07 7.40
N THR A 676 -2.85 11.02 6.84
CA THR A 676 -3.47 9.80 6.29
C THR A 676 -2.74 9.35 5.02
N VAL A 677 -2.62 10.20 4.00
CA VAL A 677 -1.88 9.89 2.75
C VAL A 677 -0.44 9.46 3.03
N ARG A 678 0.22 10.09 4.01
CA ARG A 678 1.55 9.70 4.47
C ARG A 678 1.58 8.26 5.00
N GLN A 679 0.63 7.89 5.84
CA GLN A 679 0.55 6.56 6.42
C GLN A 679 0.27 5.48 5.35
N GLU A 680 -0.57 5.80 4.37
CA GLU A 680 -0.97 4.87 3.31
C GLU A 680 0.17 4.60 2.31
N SER A 681 0.78 5.65 1.74
CA SER A 681 1.67 5.50 0.58
C SER A 681 3.08 6.05 0.78
N LEU A 682 3.33 6.86 1.80
CA LEU A 682 4.45 7.82 1.85
C LEU A 682 4.48 8.76 0.62
N PHE A 683 3.30 9.12 0.10
CA PHE A 683 3.10 9.97 -1.09
C PHE A 683 3.55 9.34 -2.41
N ASP A 684 3.58 8.01 -2.47
CA ASP A 684 3.81 7.25 -3.70
C ASP A 684 2.48 7.02 -4.44
N ALA A 685 2.34 7.57 -5.64
CA ALA A 685 1.12 7.41 -6.44
C ALA A 685 1.06 6.07 -7.20
N SER A 686 2.21 5.42 -7.39
CA SER A 686 2.39 4.16 -8.13
C SER A 686 2.23 2.91 -7.25
N ILE A 687 2.30 3.06 -5.92
CA ILE A 687 2.41 1.91 -5.00
C ILE A 687 1.17 1.02 -4.97
N ASN A 688 1.41 -0.29 -5.04
CA ASN A 688 0.44 -1.35 -4.84
C ASN A 688 0.80 -2.17 -3.59
N SER A 689 -0.14 -2.40 -2.68
CA SER A 689 0.08 -3.27 -1.52
C SER A 689 0.05 -4.76 -1.89
N SER A 690 0.54 -5.62 -1.00
CA SER A 690 0.41 -7.08 -1.13
C SER A 690 -1.05 -7.57 -1.13
N ALA A 691 -1.98 -6.78 -0.57
CA ALA A 691 -3.42 -7.03 -0.62
C ALA A 691 -4.07 -6.49 -1.90
N GLY A 692 -3.34 -5.73 -2.73
CA GLY A 692 -3.84 -5.13 -3.97
C GLY A 692 -4.44 -3.72 -3.81
N ALA A 693 -4.16 -3.02 -2.71
CA ALA A 693 -4.56 -1.63 -2.50
C ALA A 693 -3.69 -0.67 -3.32
N VAL A 694 -4.25 0.37 -3.92
CA VAL A 694 -3.60 1.16 -4.99
C VAL A 694 -3.47 2.65 -4.64
N GLY A 695 -2.30 3.23 -4.94
CA GLY A 695 -2.04 4.66 -5.00
C GLY A 695 -2.02 5.41 -3.65
N LEU A 696 -2.14 6.74 -3.71
CA LEU A 696 -1.84 7.67 -2.62
C LEU A 696 -2.58 7.39 -1.29
N MET A 697 -3.85 6.98 -1.36
CA MET A 697 -4.70 6.62 -0.22
C MET A 697 -5.02 5.11 -0.17
N GLN A 698 -4.24 4.27 -0.86
CA GLN A 698 -4.33 2.80 -0.84
C GLN A 698 -5.78 2.28 -0.96
N ILE A 699 -6.42 2.61 -2.08
CA ILE A 699 -7.80 2.21 -2.35
C ILE A 699 -7.82 0.78 -2.90
N MET A 700 -8.61 -0.10 -2.29
CA MET A 700 -8.88 -1.44 -2.84
C MET A 700 -9.69 -1.31 -4.15
N PRO A 701 -9.34 -2.02 -5.24
CA PRO A 701 -10.02 -1.87 -6.53
C PRO A 701 -11.55 -2.03 -6.48
N ALA A 702 -12.05 -3.01 -5.71
CA ALA A 702 -13.48 -3.21 -5.51
C ALA A 702 -14.17 -2.04 -4.77
N THR A 703 -13.49 -1.43 -3.80
CA THR A 703 -13.96 -0.22 -3.11
C THR A 703 -13.94 0.98 -4.05
N GLY A 704 -12.92 1.09 -4.91
CA GLY A 704 -12.88 2.09 -5.98
C GLY A 704 -14.08 2.00 -6.93
N GLU A 705 -14.41 0.79 -7.39
CA GLU A 705 -15.61 0.53 -8.22
C GLU A 705 -16.93 0.90 -7.49
N GLU A 706 -17.02 0.64 -6.17
CA GLU A 706 -18.17 1.05 -5.36
C GLU A 706 -18.31 2.58 -5.29
N ILE A 707 -17.24 3.32 -4.96
CA ILE A 707 -17.25 4.79 -4.84
C ILE A 707 -17.57 5.43 -6.19
N VAL A 708 -16.96 4.95 -7.28
CA VAL A 708 -17.21 5.39 -8.66
C VAL A 708 -18.69 5.28 -9.03
N SER A 709 -19.36 4.20 -8.60
CA SER A 709 -20.80 4.02 -8.78
C SER A 709 -21.67 4.90 -7.87
N GLN A 710 -21.15 5.39 -6.74
CA GLN A 710 -21.87 6.30 -5.82
C GLN A 710 -21.74 7.76 -6.24
N LEU A 711 -20.63 8.14 -6.87
CA LEU A 711 -20.32 9.51 -7.28
C LEU A 711 -20.81 9.89 -8.69
N ASP A 712 -21.51 9.00 -9.40
CA ASP A 712 -21.85 9.15 -10.83
C ASP A 712 -20.62 9.54 -11.68
N TRP A 713 -19.46 8.93 -11.37
CA TRP A 713 -18.19 9.24 -12.04
C TRP A 713 -18.29 8.97 -13.56
N PRO A 714 -17.57 9.74 -14.42
CA PRO A 714 -17.63 9.57 -15.87
C PRO A 714 -17.46 8.11 -16.34
N PRO A 715 -18.12 7.73 -17.45
CA PRO A 715 -17.89 6.43 -18.06
C PRO A 715 -16.41 6.24 -18.43
N ASP A 716 -16.01 4.98 -18.58
CA ASP A 716 -14.65 4.53 -18.92
C ASP A 716 -13.63 4.54 -17.77
N TYR A 717 -14.07 4.60 -16.50
CA TYR A 717 -13.20 4.29 -15.34
C TYR A 717 -12.61 2.88 -15.40
N THR A 718 -11.33 2.77 -15.05
CA THR A 718 -10.59 1.51 -14.92
C THR A 718 -9.84 1.46 -13.59
N GLN A 719 -9.43 0.27 -13.15
CA GLN A 719 -8.63 0.13 -11.92
C GLN A 719 -7.26 0.84 -12.01
N LEU A 720 -6.75 1.10 -13.22
CA LEU A 720 -5.52 1.88 -13.43
C LEU A 720 -5.70 3.36 -13.11
N ASP A 721 -6.93 3.89 -13.11
CA ASP A 721 -7.19 5.28 -12.72
C ASP A 721 -6.87 5.53 -11.24
N LEU A 722 -6.82 4.49 -10.39
CA LEU A 722 -6.36 4.63 -9.01
C LEU A 722 -4.88 5.01 -8.88
N LEU A 723 -4.07 4.90 -9.95
CA LEU A 723 -2.69 5.38 -9.99
C LEU A 723 -2.59 6.90 -10.25
N ARG A 724 -3.70 7.56 -10.62
CA ARG A 724 -3.77 9.01 -10.88
C ARG A 724 -3.98 9.76 -9.56
N PRO A 725 -3.06 10.64 -9.12
CA PRO A 725 -3.19 11.39 -7.87
C PRO A 725 -4.54 12.08 -7.68
N ASP A 726 -5.05 12.77 -8.69
CA ASP A 726 -6.34 13.48 -8.64
C ASP A 726 -7.52 12.54 -8.38
N VAL A 727 -7.57 11.40 -9.08
CA VAL A 727 -8.65 10.40 -8.92
C VAL A 727 -8.55 9.74 -7.54
N ASN A 728 -7.36 9.24 -7.18
CA ASN A 728 -7.15 8.53 -5.92
C ASN A 728 -7.47 9.40 -4.70
N LEU A 729 -6.99 10.65 -4.68
CA LEU A 729 -7.29 11.62 -3.62
C LEU A 729 -8.78 12.02 -3.59
N THR A 730 -9.49 11.99 -4.72
CA THR A 730 -10.93 12.28 -4.76
C THR A 730 -11.72 11.13 -4.13
N LEU A 731 -11.52 9.90 -4.62
CA LEU A 731 -12.26 8.72 -4.17
C LEU A 731 -11.95 8.40 -2.69
N GLY A 732 -10.67 8.51 -2.29
CA GLY A 732 -10.24 8.19 -0.92
C GLY A 732 -10.79 9.15 0.13
N MET A 733 -10.79 10.47 -0.15
CA MET A 733 -11.36 11.46 0.78
C MET A 733 -12.88 11.38 0.87
N ASP A 734 -13.56 11.11 -0.25
CA ASP A 734 -15.03 10.91 -0.25
C ASP A 734 -15.43 9.67 0.56
N TYR A 735 -14.74 8.54 0.36
CA TYR A 735 -14.98 7.33 1.15
C TYR A 735 -14.69 7.54 2.65
N LEU A 736 -13.60 8.25 2.99
CA LEU A 736 -13.30 8.60 4.38
C LEU A 736 -14.37 9.54 4.98
N ALA A 737 -14.90 10.48 4.20
CA ALA A 737 -16.01 11.34 4.62
C ALA A 737 -17.31 10.56 4.81
N SER A 738 -17.59 9.59 3.95
CA SER A 738 -18.70 8.64 4.10
C SER A 738 -18.58 7.86 5.42
N GLN A 739 -17.42 7.27 5.73
CA GLN A 739 -17.21 6.59 7.02
C GLN A 739 -17.33 7.53 8.23
N TYR A 740 -16.77 8.74 8.15
CA TYR A 740 -16.88 9.76 9.19
C TYR A 740 -18.34 10.14 9.51
N ASN A 741 -19.15 10.34 8.47
CA ASN A 741 -20.58 10.65 8.62
C ASN A 741 -21.37 9.45 9.18
N ASN A 742 -21.11 8.24 8.67
CA ASN A 742 -21.77 7.01 9.12
C ASN A 742 -21.47 6.68 10.60
N LEU A 743 -20.27 7.04 11.07
CA LEU A 743 -19.79 6.80 12.44
C LEU A 743 -19.93 8.04 13.35
N SER A 744 -20.93 8.89 13.05
CA SER A 744 -21.36 10.02 13.90
C SER A 744 -20.29 11.08 14.18
N GLY A 745 -19.32 11.26 13.27
CA GLY A 745 -18.28 12.29 13.37
C GLY A 745 -17.07 11.90 14.22
N ASP A 746 -16.83 10.60 14.42
CA ASP A 746 -15.67 10.05 15.12
C ASP A 746 -14.53 9.74 14.15
N LEU A 747 -13.41 10.47 14.26
CA LEU A 747 -12.24 10.30 13.38
C LEU A 747 -11.52 8.97 13.61
N TYR A 748 -11.47 8.44 14.84
CA TYR A 748 -10.84 7.13 15.08
C TYR A 748 -11.68 6.01 14.48
N ALA A 749 -13.00 6.10 14.63
CA ALA A 749 -13.92 5.16 13.99
C ALA A 749 -13.84 5.24 12.46
N ALA A 750 -13.78 6.44 11.87
CA ALA A 750 -13.64 6.63 10.43
C ALA A 750 -12.36 6.00 9.87
N LEU A 751 -11.20 6.29 10.48
CA LEU A 751 -9.92 5.68 10.11
C LEU A 751 -9.91 4.16 10.31
N ALA A 752 -10.54 3.67 11.37
CA ALA A 752 -10.66 2.23 11.63
C ALA A 752 -11.61 1.52 10.66
N ALA A 753 -12.61 2.23 10.12
CA ALA A 753 -13.46 1.74 9.05
C ALA A 753 -12.73 1.71 7.70
N TYR A 754 -11.85 2.70 7.49
CA TYR A 754 -11.00 2.80 6.30
C TYR A 754 -10.02 1.62 6.21
N ASN A 755 -9.20 1.39 7.26
CA ASN A 755 -8.20 0.31 7.26
C ASN A 755 -8.75 -1.06 7.74
N GLY A 756 -9.60 -1.10 8.78
CA GLY A 756 -10.09 -2.32 9.41
C GLY A 756 -11.50 -2.78 8.99
N GLY A 757 -12.17 -2.03 8.11
CA GLY A 757 -13.51 -2.31 7.60
C GLY A 757 -14.65 -1.75 8.47
N PRO A 758 -15.72 -1.17 7.88
CA PRO A 758 -16.77 -0.46 8.64
C PRO A 758 -17.48 -1.33 9.69
N GLY A 759 -17.72 -2.61 9.41
CA GLY A 759 -18.37 -3.53 10.35
C GLY A 759 -17.57 -3.73 11.65
N ASN A 760 -16.24 -3.76 11.57
CA ASN A 760 -15.39 -3.84 12.76
C ASN A 760 -15.35 -2.51 13.51
N ALA A 761 -15.28 -1.39 12.78
CA ALA A 761 -15.27 -0.05 13.38
C ALA A 761 -16.54 0.26 14.20
N VAL A 762 -17.72 -0.14 13.73
CA VAL A 762 -18.98 -0.02 14.50
C VAL A 762 -18.90 -0.79 15.82
N ILE A 763 -18.36 -2.03 15.80
CA ILE A 763 -18.18 -2.83 17.01
C ILE A 763 -17.21 -2.13 17.97
N TRP A 764 -16.04 -1.69 17.49
CA TRP A 764 -15.04 -1.02 18.32
C TRP A 764 -15.56 0.31 18.89
N GLN A 765 -16.34 1.08 18.12
CA GLN A 765 -16.99 2.32 18.59
C GLN A 765 -17.95 2.03 19.75
N SER A 766 -18.77 0.98 19.63
CA SER A 766 -19.68 0.56 20.70
C SER A 766 -18.93 0.08 21.96
N LEU A 767 -17.75 -0.52 21.82
CA LEU A 767 -16.93 -0.97 22.95
C LEU A 767 -16.17 0.20 23.62
N ALA A 768 -15.85 1.25 22.85
CA ALA A 768 -15.15 2.45 23.30
C ALA A 768 -16.07 3.42 24.06
N ASN A 769 -17.36 3.44 23.76
CA ASN A 769 -18.37 4.30 24.40
C ASN A 769 -17.97 5.80 24.40
N GLY A 770 -17.42 6.26 23.26
CA GLY A 770 -16.99 7.66 23.06
C GLY A 770 -15.64 8.04 23.68
N ASP A 771 -14.90 7.10 24.26
CA ASP A 771 -13.51 7.32 24.69
C ASP A 771 -12.54 7.00 23.53
N PRO A 772 -11.90 7.99 22.89
CA PRO A 772 -11.02 7.77 21.73
C PRO A 772 -9.77 6.97 22.09
N ASP A 773 -9.31 7.04 23.34
CA ASP A 773 -8.15 6.29 23.78
C ASP A 773 -8.53 4.82 24.01
N LEU A 774 -9.71 4.58 24.59
CA LEU A 774 -10.24 3.22 24.72
C LEU A 774 -10.52 2.60 23.35
N PHE A 775 -10.98 3.41 22.37
CA PHE A 775 -11.18 2.98 20.99
C PHE A 775 -9.94 2.29 20.44
N VAL A 776 -8.78 2.97 20.46
CA VAL A 776 -7.49 2.44 19.98
C VAL A 776 -7.15 1.09 20.62
N GLU A 777 -7.50 0.87 21.89
CA GLU A 777 -7.20 -0.37 22.60
C GLU A 777 -8.16 -1.53 22.35
N VAL A 778 -9.44 -1.24 22.12
CA VAL A 778 -10.44 -2.26 21.76
C VAL A 778 -10.34 -2.68 20.30
N VAL A 779 -9.59 -1.93 19.46
CA VAL A 779 -9.23 -2.40 18.11
C VAL A 779 -8.42 -3.69 18.21
N ARG A 780 -9.01 -4.75 17.65
CA ARG A 780 -8.50 -6.13 17.75
C ARG A 780 -7.44 -6.46 16.70
N PHE A 781 -7.41 -5.73 15.58
CA PHE A 781 -6.36 -5.87 14.57
C PHE A 781 -5.16 -5.01 14.96
N GLU A 782 -3.97 -5.61 15.01
CA GLU A 782 -2.76 -4.87 15.38
C GLU A 782 -2.37 -3.82 14.35
N GLU A 783 -2.54 -4.13 13.06
CA GLU A 783 -2.33 -3.19 11.96
C GLU A 783 -3.21 -1.94 12.13
N THR A 784 -4.53 -2.11 12.25
CA THR A 784 -5.45 -0.99 12.43
C THR A 784 -5.17 -0.20 13.72
N ARG A 785 -4.79 -0.86 14.82
CA ARG A 785 -4.37 -0.15 16.04
C ARG A 785 -3.13 0.73 15.79
N LYS A 786 -2.10 0.18 15.14
CA LYS A 786 -0.88 0.93 14.78
C LYS A 786 -1.20 2.07 13.80
N TYR A 787 -2.02 1.83 12.80
CA TYR A 787 -2.49 2.82 11.82
C TYR A 787 -3.12 4.05 12.49
N LEU A 788 -4.06 3.83 13.43
CA LEU A 788 -4.68 4.90 14.22
C LEU A 788 -3.67 5.69 15.06
N MET A 789 -2.75 4.99 15.70
CA MET A 789 -1.70 5.61 16.52
C MET A 789 -0.79 6.46 15.63
N SER A 790 -0.27 5.90 14.55
CA SER A 790 0.67 6.55 13.64
C SER A 790 0.06 7.75 12.91
N ILE A 791 -1.19 7.71 12.46
CA ILE A 791 -1.83 8.91 11.86
C ILE A 791 -1.95 10.04 12.88
N TYR A 792 -2.27 9.74 14.14
CA TYR A 792 -2.32 10.75 15.21
C TYR A 792 -0.92 11.29 15.59
N GLU A 793 0.10 10.44 15.63
CA GLU A 793 1.51 10.83 15.84
C GLU A 793 2.01 11.73 14.70
N ILE A 794 1.77 11.32 13.45
CA ILE A 794 2.09 12.08 12.24
C ILE A 794 1.36 13.42 12.22
N PHE A 795 0.07 13.47 12.59
CA PHE A 795 -0.71 14.70 12.70
C PHE A 795 -0.11 15.67 13.71
N ASN A 796 0.37 15.19 14.86
CA ASN A 796 1.06 16.02 15.84
C ASN A 796 2.40 16.56 15.30
N ILE A 797 3.12 15.80 14.47
CA ILE A 797 4.33 16.28 13.80
C ILE A 797 3.99 17.36 12.75
N TYR A 798 3.01 17.14 11.88
CA TYR A 798 2.52 18.17 10.95
C TYR A 798 2.08 19.44 11.69
N SER A 799 1.29 19.29 12.76
CA SER A 799 0.84 20.40 13.59
C SER A 799 2.00 21.20 14.19
N ARG A 800 3.09 20.54 14.61
CA ARG A 800 4.30 21.24 15.11
C ARG A 800 5.09 21.96 14.03
N LEU A 801 5.21 21.37 12.84
CA LEU A 801 6.03 21.92 11.75
C LEU A 801 5.35 23.13 11.10
N TYR A 802 4.03 23.06 10.90
CA TYR A 802 3.27 24.06 10.14
C TYR A 802 2.48 25.05 11.00
N ALA A 803 2.42 24.88 12.33
CA ALA A 803 1.83 25.89 13.21
C ALA A 803 2.66 27.18 13.27
N ARG A 804 1.96 28.32 13.35
CA ARG A 804 2.53 29.61 13.77
C ARG A 804 1.93 30.02 15.12
N VAL A 805 2.77 30.60 15.98
CA VAL A 805 2.29 31.37 17.14
C VAL A 805 1.78 32.72 16.61
N PRO A 806 0.54 33.14 16.92
CA PRO A 806 -0.03 34.42 16.47
C PRO A 806 0.72 35.68 16.93
#